data_AF-A0A5N6K704-F1
#
_entry.id   AF-A0A5N6K704-F1
#
_cell.length_a   1.000
_cell.length_b   1.000
_cell.length_c   1.000
_cell.angle_alpha   90.00
_cell.angle_beta   90.00
_cell.angle_gamma   90.00
#
_symmetry.space_group_name_H-M   'P 1'
#
loop_
_entity.id
_entity.type
_entity.pdbx_description
1 polymer ?
#
loop_
_entity_poly.entity_id
_entity_poly.type
_entity_poly.pdbx_seq_one_letter_code
_entity_poly.pdbx_strand_id
1 'polypeptide(L)'
;MTMDNEEGEEGLERLIPVNWQNLGIGYRELLERLEDPSLDGKDIEEQDEGGILVAGVGKAGYDITKKSEEWRRGYYGVLMGAANTAEHLDDWVNDKTRDIWFPKNQMRGPSNPKPKPIKVGSPPPPKEENCEKAYDPPEKFYMRILTTKGFTEKQRVDAALAYAAWLDFKKAPEAAMEMYKWAIDISTSSDSSSSLIDPNTHTLYINAGPPSENLLNTSTALAIHHATNSEISKSLPIFLSILRARKNLPAPKESMIDTLIAEEVEAPMWKTVWNFLKETLSPPAYPPAPSDGTSSPFRDSKELCEEAVLMTYIGEILYTSNAGLKSKEDGLAWTREAVDISEVELRKKRGLDKESKRTCKSCLEVGLGNWQRMVGNLAEEERLKKSNGEGPKSGWLGFGTKVETTGRWEAEESVEVKWDERLGFGIEFEFALATLPLGTEDPEPEQGHTDCELNVQWHIVNALKPKGFRIASQIQWERDRKAWENGDLDTEPDPIDILWMVKHDDTIQFPTAQVGTYKWYKVEICTPALAFSPWNLRHVWDLLRIITRRYRLNCNQSCGLHIHVSTAKKEFTLDILRNLMGLIFTFERQLEQCHPSYRIHSNSFTFPLRDHGNINQNFGPGENFSCSDRNWKEEWMLDRQQKGLSHKLPPACSEIDSLAAIFSAMSKAELVKKFESDEDLRLGYNIGFLDEPYPDSFKRTIEFRQHQSTTKPEFIECWLSIYCRLVDVARQTAGASNGEKVFRRFLLDHIGGSVDDFGLVMLLVDLGLMKEAEHYSMQMANRWDVRPPRRSMQCLDSGSM
;
A
#
# COMPACT_ATOMS: atom_id res chain seq x y z
N MET A 1 -18.24 28.08 -6.07
CA MET A 1 -17.96 27.80 -4.64
C MET A 1 -16.51 27.39 -4.60
N THR A 2 -15.66 28.25 -4.05
CA THR A 2 -14.22 28.04 -3.88
C THR A 2 -14.01 26.87 -2.91
N MET A 3 -13.47 25.76 -3.41
CA MET A 3 -12.83 24.74 -2.57
C MET A 3 -11.36 24.75 -2.92
N ASP A 4 -10.59 25.35 -2.01
CA ASP A 4 -9.16 25.20 -1.90
C ASP A 4 -8.87 23.73 -1.59
N ASN A 5 -8.34 22.99 -2.57
CA ASN A 5 -7.68 21.70 -2.35
C ASN A 5 -6.18 21.90 -2.62
N GLU A 6 -5.48 22.43 -1.62
CA GLU A 6 -4.08 22.11 -1.39
C GLU A 6 -4.05 20.95 -0.41
N GLU A 7 -3.77 19.73 -0.89
CA GLU A 7 -2.99 18.69 -0.20
C GLU A 7 -2.77 17.54 -1.18
N GLY A 8 -1.52 17.08 -1.24
CA GLY A 8 -0.97 16.29 -2.34
C GLY A 8 -1.49 14.86 -2.42
N GLU A 9 -1.77 14.44 -3.65
CA GLU A 9 -2.00 13.04 -4.01
C GLU A 9 -0.69 12.24 -4.15
N GLU A 10 -0.87 10.96 -3.86
CA GLU A 10 0.08 9.93 -3.43
C GLU A 10 0.62 9.06 -4.58
N GLY A 11 1.48 8.10 -4.21
CA GLY A 11 2.22 7.19 -5.08
C GLY A 11 1.39 6.17 -5.87
N LEU A 12 1.88 5.88 -7.09
CA LEU A 12 1.90 4.55 -7.70
C LEU A 12 3.17 4.46 -8.56
N GLU A 13 4.02 3.44 -8.34
CA GLU A 13 5.36 3.22 -8.94
C GLU A 13 6.36 4.41 -8.80
N ARG A 14 7.44 4.26 -8.02
CA ARG A 14 8.58 5.20 -8.10
C ARG A 14 9.38 4.95 -9.37
N LEU A 15 8.79 5.30 -10.51
CA LEU A 15 9.49 5.96 -11.59
C LEU A 15 10.48 6.95 -10.94
N ILE A 16 11.75 6.90 -11.33
CA ILE A 16 12.62 8.09 -11.24
C ILE A 16 11.72 9.25 -11.67
N PRO A 17 11.51 10.33 -10.87
CA PRO A 17 10.59 11.38 -11.25
C PRO A 17 10.93 11.73 -12.68
N VAL A 18 10.00 11.40 -13.57
CA VAL A 18 10.31 11.31 -14.98
C VAL A 18 10.79 12.69 -15.35
N ASN A 19 12.05 12.77 -15.81
CA ASN A 19 12.59 14.06 -16.18
C ASN A 19 11.98 14.42 -17.53
N TRP A 20 10.77 14.98 -17.47
CA TRP A 20 9.98 15.36 -18.63
C TRP A 20 10.73 16.37 -19.51
N GLN A 21 11.61 17.19 -18.93
CA GLN A 21 12.47 18.09 -19.71
C GLN A 21 13.42 17.31 -20.62
N ASN A 22 14.19 16.37 -20.03
CA ASN A 22 15.14 15.56 -20.78
C ASN A 22 14.43 14.64 -21.78
N LEU A 23 13.27 14.08 -21.42
CA LEU A 23 12.47 13.30 -22.36
C LEU A 23 11.95 14.15 -23.50
N GLY A 24 11.48 15.38 -23.24
CA GLY A 24 11.01 16.29 -24.27
C GLY A 24 12.12 16.64 -25.25
N ILE A 25 13.32 16.94 -24.76
CA ILE A 25 14.50 17.17 -25.60
C ILE A 25 14.80 15.92 -26.44
N GLY A 26 14.89 14.75 -25.81
CA GLY A 26 15.20 13.49 -26.51
C GLY A 26 14.16 13.10 -27.57
N TYR A 27 12.87 13.25 -27.28
CA TYR A 27 11.81 12.98 -28.25
C TYR A 27 11.81 13.98 -29.41
N ARG A 28 12.10 15.26 -29.16
CA ARG A 28 12.25 16.27 -30.20
C ARG A 28 13.40 15.91 -31.15
N GLU A 29 14.58 15.59 -30.61
CA GLU A 29 15.74 15.18 -31.40
C GLU A 29 15.48 13.91 -32.21
N LEU A 30 14.79 12.92 -31.61
CA LEU A 30 14.41 11.70 -32.31
C LEU A 30 13.41 11.96 -33.44
N LEU A 31 12.41 12.82 -33.24
CA LEU A 31 11.46 13.19 -34.28
C LEU A 31 12.14 13.95 -35.42
N GLU A 32 13.01 14.91 -35.12
CA GLU A 32 13.80 15.63 -36.13
C GLU A 32 14.61 14.65 -36.99
N ARG A 33 15.25 13.66 -36.38
CA ARG A 33 16.02 12.64 -37.09
C ARG A 33 15.14 11.66 -37.90
N LEU A 34 14.03 11.20 -37.33
CA LEU A 34 13.11 10.25 -37.99
C LEU A 34 12.36 10.89 -39.15
N GLU A 35 12.11 12.19 -39.10
CA GLU A 35 11.40 12.92 -40.14
C GLU A 35 12.33 13.58 -41.18
N ASP A 36 13.66 13.58 -40.96
CA ASP A 36 14.63 14.14 -41.90
C ASP A 36 14.83 13.21 -43.12
N PRO A 37 14.49 13.67 -44.36
CA PRO A 37 14.64 12.87 -45.58
C PRO A 37 16.08 12.45 -45.89
N SER A 38 17.07 13.15 -45.34
CA SER A 38 18.50 12.85 -45.50
C SER A 38 19.02 11.80 -44.53
N LEU A 39 18.25 11.49 -43.48
CA LEU A 39 18.59 10.53 -42.43
C LEU A 39 17.58 9.36 -42.44
N ASP A 40 16.92 9.13 -41.30
CA ASP A 40 16.00 8.01 -41.11
C ASP A 40 14.61 8.30 -41.69
N GLY A 41 14.35 9.50 -42.19
CA GLY A 41 13.11 9.91 -42.87
C GLY A 41 13.07 9.63 -44.37
N LYS A 42 14.12 9.03 -44.95
CA LYS A 42 14.11 8.62 -46.37
C LYS A 42 12.89 7.73 -46.68
N ASP A 43 12.11 8.05 -47.72
CA ASP A 43 10.89 7.32 -48.13
C ASP A 43 9.61 7.59 -47.28
N ILE A 44 9.59 8.62 -46.42
CA ILE A 44 8.33 9.21 -45.94
C ILE A 44 7.79 10.18 -47.01
N GLU A 45 6.48 10.19 -47.24
CA GLU A 45 5.86 11.06 -48.24
C GLU A 45 4.89 12.04 -47.57
N GLU A 46 4.87 13.30 -48.02
CA GLU A 46 3.83 14.24 -47.63
C GLU A 46 2.50 13.79 -48.27
N GLN A 47 1.40 13.82 -47.51
CA GLN A 47 0.09 13.42 -48.02
C GLN A 47 -0.59 14.59 -48.73
N ASP A 48 -0.94 14.42 -50.01
CA ASP A 48 -1.68 15.40 -50.82
C ASP A 48 -3.19 15.43 -50.50
N GLU A 49 -3.76 14.29 -50.04
CA GLU A 49 -5.19 14.10 -49.74
C GLU A 49 -5.41 13.70 -48.27
N GLY A 50 -5.26 14.68 -47.37
CA GLY A 50 -5.57 14.55 -45.94
C GLY A 50 -5.63 15.90 -45.23
N GLY A 51 -5.87 16.96 -46.01
CA GLY A 51 -5.77 18.37 -45.64
C GLY A 51 -6.83 18.85 -44.65
N ILE A 52 -6.87 18.29 -43.45
CA ILE A 52 -7.36 19.05 -42.30
C ILE A 52 -6.17 19.87 -41.82
N LEU A 53 -6.07 21.12 -42.31
CA LEU A 53 -5.34 22.15 -41.58
C LEU A 53 -6.06 22.35 -40.25
N VAL A 54 -5.67 21.59 -39.23
CA VAL A 54 -6.18 21.83 -37.88
C VAL A 54 -5.53 23.13 -37.41
N ALA A 55 -6.37 24.16 -37.24
CA ALA A 55 -5.92 25.49 -36.87
C ALA A 55 -5.15 25.44 -35.55
N GLY A 56 -3.83 25.69 -35.59
CA GLY A 56 -2.94 25.65 -34.43
C GLY A 56 -1.98 24.44 -34.37
N VAL A 57 -2.14 23.43 -35.24
CA VAL A 57 -1.42 22.14 -35.18
C VAL A 57 -0.32 22.00 -36.24
N GLY A 58 -0.53 22.55 -37.45
CA GLY A 58 0.43 22.45 -38.57
C GLY A 58 0.11 21.34 -39.58
N LYS A 59 1.12 20.86 -40.33
CA LYS A 59 0.97 19.89 -41.43
C LYS A 59 0.39 18.54 -40.93
N ALA A 60 -0.50 17.94 -41.73
CA ALA A 60 -1.03 16.59 -41.50
C ALA A 60 0.08 15.51 -41.43
N GLY A 61 -0.26 14.32 -40.93
CA GLY A 61 0.63 13.15 -40.88
C GLY A 61 1.27 12.78 -42.22
N TYR A 62 2.31 11.94 -42.18
CA TYR A 62 2.97 11.45 -43.39
C TYR A 62 2.31 10.17 -43.93
N ASP A 63 2.59 9.81 -45.18
CA ASP A 63 2.44 8.43 -45.64
C ASP A 63 3.75 7.69 -45.33
N ILE A 64 3.66 6.74 -44.40
CA ILE A 64 4.79 5.91 -43.95
C ILE A 64 4.65 4.46 -44.43
N THR A 65 3.74 4.17 -45.37
CA THR A 65 3.50 2.79 -45.85
C THR A 65 4.70 2.14 -46.52
N LYS A 66 5.64 2.94 -47.05
CA LYS A 66 6.91 2.48 -47.63
C LYS A 66 7.97 2.12 -46.59
N LYS A 67 7.75 2.45 -45.31
CA LYS A 67 8.67 2.15 -44.21
C LYS A 67 8.49 0.73 -43.68
N SER A 68 9.57 0.19 -43.13
CA SER A 68 9.55 -1.11 -42.45
C SER A 68 8.62 -1.08 -41.23
N GLU A 69 8.13 -2.24 -40.82
CA GLU A 69 7.21 -2.35 -39.67
C GLU A 69 7.89 -1.88 -38.37
N GLU A 70 9.15 -2.21 -38.20
CA GLU A 70 9.97 -1.86 -37.03
C GLU A 70 10.15 -0.35 -36.93
N TRP A 71 10.38 0.30 -38.08
CA TRP A 71 10.47 1.76 -38.16
C TRP A 71 9.13 2.40 -37.80
N ARG A 72 8.02 1.90 -38.35
CA ARG A 72 6.67 2.43 -38.06
C ARG A 72 6.34 2.30 -36.56
N ARG A 73 6.69 1.18 -35.93
CA ARG A 73 6.52 0.99 -34.48
C ARG A 73 7.39 1.92 -33.65
N GLY A 74 8.66 2.10 -34.03
CA GLY A 74 9.55 3.08 -33.40
C GLY A 74 8.98 4.50 -33.50
N TYR A 75 8.54 4.92 -34.68
CA TYR A 75 7.96 6.24 -34.92
C TYR A 75 6.66 6.46 -34.12
N TYR A 76 5.77 5.47 -34.07
CA TYR A 76 4.59 5.50 -33.20
C TYR A 76 4.96 5.68 -31.72
N GLY A 77 5.92 4.90 -31.21
CA GLY A 77 6.38 4.99 -29.83
C GLY A 77 6.97 6.35 -29.48
N VAL A 78 7.74 6.94 -30.41
CA VAL A 78 8.29 8.30 -30.25
C VAL A 78 7.16 9.35 -30.24
N LEU A 79 6.18 9.26 -31.14
CA LEU A 79 5.05 10.20 -31.18
C LEU A 79 4.18 10.11 -29.91
N MET A 80 3.83 8.90 -29.46
CA MET A 80 3.07 8.71 -28.21
C MET A 80 3.86 9.20 -26.99
N GLY A 81 5.17 8.94 -26.95
CA GLY A 81 6.05 9.43 -25.88
C GLY A 81 6.17 10.95 -25.87
N ALA A 82 6.28 11.57 -27.05
CA ALA A 82 6.28 13.02 -27.22
C ALA A 82 4.93 13.63 -26.79
N ALA A 83 3.81 13.01 -27.14
CA ALA A 83 2.47 13.44 -26.74
C ALA A 83 2.31 13.42 -25.21
N ASN A 84 2.61 12.29 -24.57
CA ASN A 84 2.57 12.16 -23.11
C ASN A 84 3.50 13.18 -22.41
N THR A 85 4.69 13.40 -22.97
CA THR A 85 5.62 14.41 -22.46
C THR A 85 5.04 15.82 -22.61
N ALA A 86 4.37 16.12 -23.72
CA ALA A 86 3.69 17.39 -23.94
C ALA A 86 2.58 17.64 -22.91
N GLU A 87 1.83 16.60 -22.50
CA GLU A 87 0.78 16.75 -21.49
C GLU A 87 1.35 17.20 -20.15
N HIS A 88 2.48 16.60 -19.74
CA HIS A 88 3.18 16.93 -18.49
C HIS A 88 3.93 18.27 -18.54
N LEU A 89 4.27 18.74 -19.74
CA LEU A 89 4.96 20.01 -19.98
C LEU A 89 4.03 21.15 -20.42
N ASP A 90 2.72 20.94 -20.50
CA ASP A 90 1.77 21.93 -21.04
C ASP A 90 1.78 23.25 -20.24
N ASP A 91 1.99 23.17 -18.92
CA ASP A 91 2.12 24.33 -18.03
C ASP A 91 3.59 24.75 -17.78
N TRP A 92 4.50 24.43 -18.69
CA TRP A 92 5.91 24.83 -18.65
C TRP A 92 6.26 25.87 -19.70
N VAL A 93 7.23 26.71 -19.38
CA VAL A 93 7.75 27.77 -20.23
C VAL A 93 9.25 27.63 -20.46
N ASN A 94 9.73 27.93 -21.66
CA ASN A 94 11.14 28.08 -21.95
C ASN A 94 11.55 29.54 -21.80
N ASP A 95 12.65 29.79 -21.09
CA ASP A 95 13.29 31.11 -21.03
C ASP A 95 14.17 31.32 -22.26
N LYS A 96 13.76 32.23 -23.15
CA LYS A 96 14.46 32.57 -24.39
C LYS A 96 15.90 33.06 -24.19
N THR A 97 16.22 33.57 -23.00
CA THR A 97 17.54 34.15 -22.71
C THR A 97 18.57 33.12 -22.26
N ARG A 98 18.12 32.02 -21.65
CA ARG A 98 18.98 31.00 -21.03
C ARG A 98 18.75 29.59 -21.57
N ASP A 99 17.67 29.39 -22.33
CA ASP A 99 17.19 28.10 -22.81
C ASP A 99 16.98 27.09 -21.67
N ILE A 100 16.30 27.55 -20.61
CA ILE A 100 16.00 26.75 -19.41
C ILE A 100 14.49 26.69 -19.25
N TRP A 101 13.97 25.47 -19.02
CA TRP A 101 12.54 25.24 -18.87
C TRP A 101 12.11 25.39 -17.40
N PHE A 102 11.02 26.12 -17.17
CA PHE A 102 10.45 26.41 -15.86
C PHE A 102 8.94 26.12 -15.82
N PRO A 103 8.39 25.69 -14.68
CA PRO A 103 6.95 25.70 -14.48
C PRO A 103 6.40 27.14 -14.57
N LYS A 104 5.31 27.33 -15.31
CA LYS A 104 4.68 28.64 -15.52
C LYS A 104 4.26 29.32 -14.22
N ASN A 105 3.94 28.55 -13.16
CA ASN A 105 3.58 29.07 -11.84
C ASN A 105 4.78 29.67 -11.04
N GLN A 106 6.01 29.49 -11.51
CA GLN A 106 7.22 30.09 -10.92
C GLN A 106 7.67 31.34 -11.69
N MET A 107 7.19 31.53 -12.92
CA MET A 107 7.49 32.68 -13.78
C MET A 107 6.99 33.99 -13.16
N ARG A 108 7.80 35.05 -13.26
CA ARG A 108 7.47 36.39 -12.76
C ARG A 108 6.83 37.24 -13.85
N GLY A 109 5.59 37.69 -13.65
CA GLY A 109 4.97 38.63 -14.59
C GLY A 109 3.57 39.07 -14.21
N PRO A 110 2.93 39.92 -15.02
CA PRO A 110 1.56 40.36 -14.81
C PRO A 110 0.56 39.22 -14.64
N SER A 111 0.74 38.09 -15.32
CA SER A 111 -0.13 36.91 -15.18
C SER A 111 0.11 36.12 -13.89
N ASN A 112 1.25 36.37 -13.21
CA ASN A 112 1.66 35.68 -11.99
C ASN A 112 2.39 36.64 -11.03
N PRO A 113 1.66 37.55 -10.37
CA PRO A 113 2.26 38.59 -9.52
C PRO A 113 2.87 38.04 -8.23
N LYS A 114 2.51 36.82 -7.82
CA LYS A 114 3.02 36.10 -6.65
C LYS A 114 3.50 34.71 -7.06
N PRO A 115 4.67 34.60 -7.70
CA PRO A 115 5.19 33.31 -8.16
C PRO A 115 5.44 32.36 -6.99
N LYS A 116 5.22 31.06 -7.21
CA LYS A 116 5.55 30.05 -6.20
C LYS A 116 7.06 30.06 -5.89
N PRO A 117 7.47 29.89 -4.63
CA PRO A 117 8.88 29.84 -4.25
C PRO A 117 9.63 28.73 -5.01
N ILE A 118 10.85 29.04 -5.46
CA ILE A 118 11.76 28.07 -6.07
C ILE A 118 12.61 27.38 -5.00
N LYS A 119 13.07 26.15 -5.27
CA LYS A 119 13.95 25.42 -4.36
C LYS A 119 15.27 26.17 -4.18
N VAL A 120 15.83 26.09 -2.98
CA VAL A 120 17.14 26.69 -2.66
C VAL A 120 18.20 26.05 -3.56
N GLY A 121 18.92 26.89 -4.33
CA GLY A 121 19.93 26.46 -5.30
C GLY A 121 19.46 26.42 -6.77
N SER A 122 18.17 26.59 -7.06
CA SER A 122 17.67 26.67 -8.44
C SER A 122 17.96 28.04 -9.09
N PRO A 123 18.12 28.12 -10.44
CA PRO A 123 18.29 29.41 -11.12
C PRO A 123 17.08 30.33 -10.91
N PRO A 124 17.26 31.66 -10.95
CA PRO A 124 16.17 32.60 -10.70
C PRO A 124 15.06 32.45 -11.75
N PRO A 125 13.78 32.62 -11.37
CA PRO A 125 12.66 32.43 -12.29
C PRO A 125 12.69 33.48 -13.41
N PRO A 126 12.34 33.09 -14.66
CA PRO A 126 12.32 34.00 -15.79
C PRO A 126 11.19 35.02 -15.68
N LYS A 127 11.34 36.13 -16.40
CA LYS A 127 10.26 37.09 -16.58
C LYS A 127 9.32 36.62 -17.68
N GLU A 128 8.03 36.86 -17.52
CA GLU A 128 6.98 36.47 -18.47
C GLU A 128 7.23 37.01 -19.88
N GLU A 129 7.75 38.23 -20.02
CA GLU A 129 8.13 38.84 -21.31
C GLU A 129 9.20 38.05 -22.09
N ASN A 130 9.99 37.23 -21.41
CA ASN A 130 11.08 36.43 -21.98
C ASN A 130 10.73 34.94 -22.11
N CYS A 131 9.47 34.56 -21.85
CA CYS A 131 9.03 33.18 -21.86
C CYS A 131 8.28 32.83 -23.17
N GLU A 132 8.41 31.58 -23.60
CA GLU A 132 7.50 30.94 -24.56
C GLU A 132 7.12 29.54 -24.06
N LYS A 133 6.24 28.82 -24.79
CA LYS A 133 5.90 27.44 -24.43
C LYS A 133 7.15 26.57 -24.44
N ALA A 134 7.35 25.76 -23.41
CA ALA A 134 8.52 24.89 -23.31
C ALA A 134 8.54 23.79 -24.38
N TYR A 135 7.37 23.30 -24.74
CA TYR A 135 7.18 22.18 -25.63
C TYR A 135 5.97 22.41 -26.55
N ASP A 136 5.92 21.64 -27.63
CA ASP A 136 4.75 21.62 -28.52
C ASP A 136 3.51 21.07 -27.79
N PRO A 137 2.29 21.51 -28.16
CA PRO A 137 1.07 21.01 -27.53
C PRO A 137 0.81 19.53 -27.83
N PRO A 138 0.14 18.78 -26.94
CA PRO A 138 -0.17 17.36 -27.14
C PRO A 138 -0.93 17.07 -28.44
N GLU A 139 -1.85 17.97 -28.79
CA GLU A 139 -2.63 17.94 -30.03
C GLU A 139 -1.75 17.73 -31.28
N LYS A 140 -0.57 18.36 -31.33
CA LYS A 140 0.39 18.22 -32.44
C LYS A 140 0.74 16.76 -32.69
N PHE A 141 1.03 16.02 -31.64
CA PHE A 141 1.50 14.64 -31.72
C PHE A 141 0.36 13.65 -31.89
N TYR A 142 -0.76 13.82 -31.19
CA TYR A 142 -1.93 12.95 -31.35
C TYR A 142 -2.54 13.08 -32.75
N MET A 143 -2.75 14.30 -33.24
CA MET A 143 -3.25 14.53 -34.59
C MET A 143 -2.29 14.00 -35.66
N ARG A 144 -0.97 14.05 -35.41
CA ARG A 144 0.03 13.41 -36.28
C ARG A 144 -0.23 11.91 -36.41
N ILE A 145 -0.46 11.20 -35.30
CA ILE A 145 -0.72 9.77 -35.31
C ILE A 145 -2.05 9.47 -36.04
N LEU A 146 -3.11 10.20 -35.70
CA LEU A 146 -4.45 9.95 -36.26
C LEU A 146 -4.53 10.16 -37.78
N THR A 147 -3.73 11.09 -38.30
CA THR A 147 -3.73 11.45 -39.72
C THR A 147 -2.62 10.78 -40.54
N THR A 148 -1.65 10.10 -39.90
CA THR A 148 -0.55 9.40 -40.60
C THR A 148 -1.03 8.09 -41.19
N LYS A 149 -0.79 7.89 -42.49
CA LYS A 149 -1.16 6.67 -43.20
C LYS A 149 -0.07 5.63 -43.05
N GLY A 150 -0.45 4.44 -42.58
CA GLY A 150 0.48 3.31 -42.34
C GLY A 150 0.55 2.85 -40.89
N PHE A 151 -0.10 3.56 -39.95
CA PHE A 151 -0.36 3.06 -38.61
C PHE A 151 -1.57 2.11 -38.59
N THR A 152 -1.55 1.20 -37.62
CA THR A 152 -2.59 0.19 -37.44
C THR A 152 -3.88 0.78 -36.84
N GLU A 153 -4.96 0.00 -36.76
CA GLU A 153 -6.19 0.47 -36.10
C GLU A 153 -5.95 0.69 -34.61
N LYS A 154 -5.28 -0.23 -33.91
CA LYS A 154 -4.95 -0.10 -32.48
C LYS A 154 -4.19 1.16 -32.16
N GLN A 155 -3.14 1.46 -32.94
CA GLN A 155 -2.30 2.64 -32.75
C GLN A 155 -3.09 3.94 -32.85
N ARG A 156 -4.04 4.02 -33.79
CA ARG A 156 -4.90 5.19 -33.98
C ARG A 156 -5.96 5.27 -32.88
N VAL A 157 -6.57 4.15 -32.49
CA VAL A 157 -7.52 4.09 -31.37
C VAL A 157 -6.86 4.54 -30.07
N ASP A 158 -5.68 4.02 -29.74
CA ASP A 158 -4.96 4.36 -28.51
C ASP A 158 -4.60 5.85 -28.46
N ALA A 159 -4.17 6.43 -29.58
CA ALA A 159 -3.91 7.87 -29.69
C ALA A 159 -5.19 8.71 -29.53
N ALA A 160 -6.31 8.31 -30.13
CA ALA A 160 -7.59 9.01 -30.00
C ALA A 160 -8.10 8.97 -28.55
N LEU A 161 -8.04 7.80 -27.90
CA LEU A 161 -8.48 7.62 -26.51
C LEU A 161 -7.60 8.40 -25.53
N ALA A 162 -6.27 8.39 -25.71
CA ALA A 162 -5.35 9.18 -24.89
C ALA A 162 -5.63 10.68 -25.03
N TYR A 163 -5.82 11.17 -26.26
CA TYR A 163 -6.12 12.58 -26.49
C TYR A 163 -7.48 12.98 -25.90
N ALA A 164 -8.50 12.14 -26.06
CA ALA A 164 -9.82 12.37 -25.47
C ALA A 164 -9.76 12.46 -23.94
N ALA A 165 -9.01 11.55 -23.29
CA ALA A 165 -8.80 11.57 -21.84
C ALA A 165 -8.09 12.85 -21.37
N TRP A 166 -7.10 13.33 -22.13
CA TRP A 166 -6.44 14.61 -21.84
C TRP A 166 -7.39 15.81 -21.98
N LEU A 167 -8.27 15.81 -22.99
CA LEU A 167 -9.30 16.85 -23.15
C LEU A 167 -10.30 16.86 -21.99
N ASP A 168 -10.71 15.69 -21.51
CA ASP A 168 -11.53 15.57 -20.30
C ASP A 168 -10.80 16.13 -19.06
N PHE A 169 -9.51 15.80 -18.90
CA PHE A 169 -8.67 16.38 -17.85
C PHE A 169 -8.59 17.91 -17.95
N LYS A 170 -8.49 18.45 -19.17
CA LYS A 170 -8.52 19.90 -19.45
C LYS A 170 -9.91 20.52 -19.34
N LYS A 171 -10.94 19.74 -18.97
CA LYS A 171 -12.33 20.17 -18.83
C LYS A 171 -12.90 20.75 -20.12
N ALA A 172 -12.60 20.11 -21.24
CA ALA A 172 -13.12 20.41 -22.57
C ALA A 172 -14.00 19.24 -23.09
N PRO A 173 -15.15 18.97 -22.45
CA PRO A 173 -15.91 17.75 -22.67
C PRO A 173 -16.49 17.64 -24.08
N GLU A 174 -16.84 18.75 -24.74
CA GLU A 174 -17.32 18.72 -26.12
C GLU A 174 -16.23 18.26 -27.10
N ALA A 175 -14.98 18.70 -26.89
CA ALA A 175 -13.85 18.27 -27.71
C ALA A 175 -13.48 16.82 -27.41
N ALA A 176 -13.50 16.41 -26.14
CA ALA A 176 -13.27 15.03 -25.74
C ALA A 176 -14.30 14.08 -26.38
N MET A 177 -15.58 14.48 -26.37
CA MET A 177 -16.67 13.73 -27.00
C MET A 177 -16.42 13.48 -28.49
N GLU A 178 -16.01 14.49 -29.25
CA GLU A 178 -15.71 14.32 -30.68
C GLU A 178 -14.52 13.38 -30.90
N MET A 179 -13.52 13.40 -30.02
CA MET A 179 -12.39 12.44 -30.08
C MET A 179 -12.82 11.01 -29.73
N TYR A 180 -13.70 10.82 -28.74
CA TYR A 180 -14.25 9.50 -28.44
C TYR A 180 -15.10 8.94 -29.59
N LYS A 181 -15.91 9.77 -30.25
CA LYS A 181 -16.64 9.37 -31.46
C LYS A 181 -15.68 8.98 -32.58
N TRP A 182 -14.62 9.74 -32.79
CA TRP A 182 -13.62 9.40 -33.79
C TRP A 182 -12.91 8.07 -33.46
N ALA A 183 -12.63 7.79 -32.18
CA ALA A 183 -12.10 6.49 -31.75
C ALA A 183 -13.07 5.34 -32.08
N ILE A 184 -14.37 5.52 -31.87
CA ILE A 184 -15.42 4.56 -32.25
C ILE A 184 -15.43 4.36 -33.77
N ASP A 185 -15.37 5.44 -34.56
CA ASP A 185 -15.34 5.37 -36.03
C ASP A 185 -14.13 4.59 -36.54
N ILE A 186 -12.95 4.79 -35.93
CA ILE A 186 -11.75 4.01 -36.26
C ILE A 186 -11.97 2.53 -35.93
N SER A 187 -12.50 2.22 -34.74
CA SER A 187 -12.73 0.84 -34.28
C SER A 187 -13.82 0.08 -35.08
N THR A 188 -14.66 0.81 -35.81
CA THR A 188 -15.77 0.27 -36.62
C THR A 188 -15.53 0.39 -38.14
N SER A 189 -14.38 0.94 -38.55
CA SER A 189 -14.02 1.17 -39.95
C SER A 189 -13.89 -0.11 -40.79
N SER A 190 -13.65 -1.25 -40.14
CA SER A 190 -13.75 -2.57 -40.76
C SER A 190 -15.22 -2.97 -40.95
N ASP A 191 -15.66 -3.24 -42.20
CA ASP A 191 -17.06 -3.44 -42.64
C ASP A 191 -17.94 -4.38 -41.75
N SER A 192 -17.34 -5.31 -41.00
CA SER A 192 -18.07 -6.20 -40.08
C SER A 192 -18.53 -5.54 -38.77
N SER A 193 -17.79 -4.54 -38.27
CA SER A 193 -17.97 -4.00 -36.91
C SER A 193 -18.98 -2.85 -36.83
N SER A 194 -19.24 -2.15 -37.93
CA SER A 194 -20.23 -1.06 -37.99
C SER A 194 -21.66 -1.52 -37.70
N SER A 195 -21.96 -2.81 -37.91
CA SER A 195 -23.26 -3.42 -37.61
C SER A 195 -23.45 -3.81 -36.14
N LEU A 196 -22.41 -3.70 -35.30
CA LEU A 196 -22.40 -4.16 -33.91
C LEU A 196 -22.78 -3.08 -32.89
N ILE A 197 -22.87 -1.81 -33.29
CA ILE A 197 -23.12 -0.68 -32.39
C ILE A 197 -24.28 0.19 -32.91
N ASP A 198 -25.10 0.69 -31.99
CA ASP A 198 -26.13 1.68 -32.30
C ASP A 198 -25.49 3.07 -32.47
N PRO A 199 -25.63 3.74 -33.63
CA PRO A 199 -24.97 5.02 -33.88
C PRO A 199 -25.52 6.19 -33.05
N ASN A 200 -26.70 6.04 -32.45
CA ASN A 200 -27.29 7.09 -31.61
C ASN A 200 -27.04 6.85 -30.13
N THR A 201 -27.16 5.59 -29.69
CA THR A 201 -27.04 5.23 -28.25
C THR A 201 -25.67 4.72 -27.86
N HIS A 202 -24.81 4.39 -28.83
CA HIS A 202 -23.49 3.77 -28.64
C HIS A 202 -23.54 2.45 -27.83
N THR A 203 -24.70 1.79 -27.82
CA THR A 203 -24.88 0.49 -27.17
C THR A 203 -24.55 -0.65 -28.14
N LEU A 204 -23.96 -1.73 -27.62
CA LEU A 204 -23.56 -2.88 -28.44
C LEU A 204 -24.73 -3.87 -28.66
N TYR A 205 -24.91 -4.32 -29.90
CA TYR A 205 -25.90 -5.33 -30.29
C TYR A 205 -25.36 -6.74 -30.05
N ILE A 206 -25.73 -7.36 -28.94
CA ILE A 206 -25.26 -8.69 -28.51
C ILE A 206 -25.54 -9.80 -29.54
N ASN A 207 -26.60 -9.68 -30.33
CA ASN A 207 -27.01 -10.71 -31.29
C ASN A 207 -26.28 -10.62 -32.65
N ALA A 208 -25.49 -9.57 -32.88
CA ALA A 208 -24.86 -9.31 -34.17
C ALA A 208 -23.45 -9.93 -34.30
N GLY A 209 -22.88 -10.46 -33.21
CA GLY A 209 -21.57 -11.12 -33.17
C GLY A 209 -20.68 -10.59 -32.05
N PRO A 210 -19.54 -11.25 -31.76
CA PRO A 210 -18.61 -10.80 -30.73
C PRO A 210 -17.87 -9.52 -31.19
N PRO A 211 -17.83 -8.45 -30.37
CA PRO A 211 -17.11 -7.22 -30.72
C PRO A 211 -15.59 -7.42 -30.73
N SER A 212 -14.87 -6.54 -31.42
CA SER A 212 -13.41 -6.48 -31.37
C SER A 212 -12.92 -5.92 -30.02
N GLU A 213 -11.66 -6.21 -29.66
CA GLU A 213 -11.04 -5.64 -28.47
C GLU A 213 -11.00 -4.10 -28.53
N ASN A 214 -10.72 -3.53 -29.71
CA ASN A 214 -10.74 -2.09 -29.91
C ASN A 214 -12.12 -1.49 -29.64
N LEU A 215 -13.20 -2.10 -30.16
CA LEU A 215 -14.57 -1.62 -29.94
C LEU A 215 -14.97 -1.70 -28.46
N LEU A 216 -14.63 -2.78 -27.76
CA LEU A 216 -14.87 -2.92 -26.32
C LEU A 216 -14.18 -1.80 -25.53
N ASN A 217 -12.91 -1.51 -25.84
CA ASN A 217 -12.14 -0.49 -25.15
C ASN A 217 -12.65 0.93 -25.43
N THR A 218 -12.97 1.25 -26.69
CA THR A 218 -13.51 2.56 -27.06
C THR A 218 -14.89 2.80 -26.46
N SER A 219 -15.77 1.79 -26.45
CA SER A 219 -17.09 1.91 -25.83
C SER A 219 -16.99 2.06 -24.31
N THR A 220 -16.06 1.37 -23.64
CA THR A 220 -15.82 1.56 -22.21
C THR A 220 -15.36 3.00 -21.91
N ALA A 221 -14.40 3.52 -22.69
CA ALA A 221 -13.90 4.87 -22.49
C ALA A 221 -14.99 5.94 -22.71
N LEU A 222 -15.83 5.79 -23.74
CA LEU A 222 -16.98 6.66 -23.96
C LEU A 222 -18.00 6.60 -22.80
N ALA A 223 -18.24 5.41 -22.24
CA ALA A 223 -19.13 5.25 -21.10
C ALA A 223 -18.58 5.97 -19.84
N ILE A 224 -17.26 5.91 -19.62
CA ILE A 224 -16.56 6.65 -18.55
C ILE A 224 -16.69 8.16 -18.76
N HIS A 225 -16.49 8.65 -19.99
CA HIS A 225 -16.68 10.06 -20.32
C HIS A 225 -18.09 10.57 -19.97
N HIS A 226 -19.13 9.81 -20.34
CA HIS A 226 -20.50 10.14 -19.95
C HIS A 226 -20.71 10.12 -18.43
N ALA A 227 -20.12 9.15 -17.71
CA ALA A 227 -20.25 9.07 -16.25
C ALA A 227 -19.60 10.27 -15.55
N THR A 228 -18.37 10.61 -15.93
CA THR A 228 -17.57 11.71 -15.34
C THR A 228 -18.20 13.08 -15.62
N ASN A 229 -18.88 13.24 -16.75
CA ASN A 229 -19.61 14.46 -17.12
C ASN A 229 -21.08 14.49 -16.64
N SER A 230 -21.43 13.67 -15.64
CA SER A 230 -22.78 13.61 -15.04
C SER A 230 -23.93 13.19 -16.00
N GLU A 231 -23.61 12.56 -17.13
CA GLU A 231 -24.59 12.02 -18.08
C GLU A 231 -24.91 10.54 -17.81
N ILE A 232 -25.27 10.23 -16.56
CA ILE A 232 -25.46 8.86 -16.04
C ILE A 232 -26.46 8.04 -16.89
N SER A 233 -27.53 8.68 -17.37
CA SER A 233 -28.58 8.02 -18.17
C SER A 233 -28.07 7.48 -19.52
N LYS A 234 -26.96 8.03 -20.06
CA LYS A 234 -26.31 7.53 -21.28
C LYS A 234 -25.24 6.49 -20.96
N SER A 235 -24.51 6.70 -19.86
CA SER A 235 -23.40 5.83 -19.45
C SER A 235 -23.83 4.41 -19.08
N LEU A 236 -24.84 4.26 -18.20
CA LEU A 236 -25.24 2.96 -17.68
C LEU A 236 -25.68 1.95 -18.76
N PRO A 237 -26.52 2.32 -19.75
CA PRO A 237 -26.85 1.42 -20.85
C PRO A 237 -25.64 0.93 -21.66
N ILE A 238 -24.64 1.80 -21.87
CA ILE A 238 -23.41 1.45 -22.59
C ILE A 238 -22.62 0.41 -21.78
N PHE A 239 -22.34 0.68 -20.49
CA PHE A 239 -21.66 -0.28 -19.60
C PHE A 239 -22.36 -1.64 -19.54
N LEU A 240 -23.69 -1.65 -19.41
CA LEU A 240 -24.47 -2.89 -19.41
C LEU A 240 -24.37 -3.65 -20.74
N SER A 241 -24.35 -2.94 -21.88
CA SER A 241 -24.20 -3.57 -23.20
C SER A 241 -22.82 -4.20 -23.37
N ILE A 242 -21.75 -3.53 -22.91
CA ILE A 242 -20.37 -4.03 -22.94
C ILE A 242 -20.23 -5.26 -22.05
N LEU A 243 -20.73 -5.20 -20.81
CA LEU A 243 -20.67 -6.33 -19.89
C LEU A 243 -21.38 -7.57 -20.46
N ARG A 244 -22.54 -7.38 -21.09
CA ARG A 244 -23.26 -8.47 -21.77
C ARG A 244 -22.48 -9.00 -22.97
N ALA A 245 -21.80 -8.14 -23.73
CA ALA A 245 -20.96 -8.56 -24.84
C ALA A 245 -19.77 -9.40 -24.36
N ARG A 246 -19.06 -8.96 -23.31
CA ARG A 246 -17.93 -9.69 -22.69
C ARG A 246 -18.36 -11.06 -22.15
N LYS A 247 -19.51 -11.14 -21.46
CA LYS A 247 -20.07 -12.41 -20.96
C LYS A 247 -20.44 -13.40 -22.07
N ASN A 248 -20.66 -12.95 -23.30
CA ASN A 248 -20.98 -13.79 -24.46
C ASN A 248 -19.77 -14.10 -25.35
N LEU A 249 -18.55 -13.68 -24.96
CA LEU A 249 -17.34 -14.02 -25.69
C LEU A 249 -17.07 -15.54 -25.66
N PRO A 250 -16.45 -16.10 -26.72
CA PRO A 250 -16.15 -17.52 -26.78
C PRO A 250 -15.14 -17.91 -25.70
N ALA A 251 -15.34 -19.07 -25.08
CA ALA A 251 -14.37 -19.63 -24.13
C ALA A 251 -13.08 -20.06 -24.88
N PRO A 252 -11.90 -19.90 -24.25
CA PRO A 252 -10.65 -20.39 -24.83
C PRO A 252 -10.67 -21.91 -24.99
N LYS A 253 -10.21 -22.42 -26.15
CA LYS A 253 -10.11 -23.87 -26.41
C LYS A 253 -8.92 -24.46 -25.62
N GLU A 254 -9.14 -25.54 -24.86
CA GLU A 254 -8.11 -26.21 -24.06
C GLU A 254 -6.84 -26.58 -24.86
N SER A 255 -6.96 -26.87 -26.16
CA SER A 255 -5.82 -27.25 -27.01
C SER A 255 -4.88 -26.09 -27.39
N MET A 256 -5.26 -24.83 -27.18
CA MET A 256 -4.36 -23.67 -27.40
C MET A 256 -3.57 -23.29 -26.14
N ILE A 257 -4.01 -23.77 -24.96
CA ILE A 257 -3.34 -23.53 -23.68
C ILE A 257 -2.03 -24.33 -23.59
N ASP A 258 -1.97 -25.53 -24.18
CA ASP A 258 -0.76 -26.37 -24.22
C ASP A 258 0.30 -25.88 -25.21
N THR A 259 -0.06 -25.02 -26.18
CA THR A 259 0.91 -24.51 -27.18
C THR A 259 1.56 -23.19 -26.75
N LEU A 260 0.90 -22.41 -25.88
CA LEU A 260 1.45 -21.17 -25.32
C LEU A 260 2.35 -21.39 -24.09
N ILE A 261 2.31 -22.61 -23.54
CA ILE A 261 3.17 -23.07 -22.45
C ILE A 261 3.94 -24.31 -22.96
N ALA A 262 4.70 -24.14 -24.04
CA ALA A 262 5.81 -25.05 -24.24
C ALA A 262 6.81 -24.73 -23.13
N GLU A 263 6.81 -25.53 -22.05
CA GLU A 263 7.97 -25.61 -21.17
C GLU A 263 9.19 -25.82 -22.06
N GLU A 264 10.12 -24.86 -22.07
CA GLU A 264 11.42 -25.04 -22.71
C GLU A 264 12.09 -26.23 -22.01
N VAL A 265 11.98 -27.40 -22.65
CA VAL A 265 12.76 -28.57 -22.27
C VAL A 265 14.22 -28.15 -22.33
N GLU A 266 14.90 -28.11 -21.17
CA GLU A 266 16.29 -27.70 -21.04
C GLU A 266 17.13 -28.37 -22.13
N ALA A 267 17.62 -27.55 -23.06
CA ALA A 267 18.51 -28.04 -24.10
C ALA A 267 19.85 -28.47 -23.47
N PRO A 268 20.50 -29.53 -23.98
CA PRO A 268 21.80 -29.97 -23.49
C PRO A 268 22.81 -28.81 -23.47
N MET A 269 23.54 -28.67 -22.36
CA MET A 269 24.45 -27.56 -22.02
C MET A 269 25.34 -27.03 -23.17
N TRP A 270 25.73 -27.89 -24.13
CA TRP A 270 26.55 -27.51 -25.30
C TRP A 270 25.76 -26.75 -26.40
N LYS A 271 24.44 -26.94 -26.52
CA LYS A 271 23.56 -26.15 -27.40
C LYS A 271 23.37 -24.73 -26.87
N THR A 272 23.28 -24.56 -25.55
CA THR A 272 23.15 -23.26 -24.88
C THR A 272 24.37 -22.36 -25.11
N VAL A 273 25.57 -22.94 -25.08
CA VAL A 273 26.83 -22.23 -25.38
C VAL A 273 26.91 -21.82 -26.86
N TRP A 274 26.45 -22.66 -27.79
CA TRP A 274 26.43 -22.35 -29.22
C TRP A 274 25.37 -21.29 -29.57
N ASN A 275 24.19 -21.34 -28.96
CA ASN A 275 23.15 -20.32 -29.13
C ASN A 275 23.59 -18.97 -28.55
N PHE A 276 24.23 -18.98 -27.38
CA PHE A 276 24.80 -17.77 -26.77
C PHE A 276 25.83 -17.08 -27.68
N LEU A 277 26.72 -17.84 -28.33
CA LEU A 277 27.69 -17.31 -29.29
C LEU A 277 27.04 -16.80 -30.60
N LYS A 278 25.93 -17.41 -31.03
CA LYS A 278 25.20 -16.99 -32.24
C LYS A 278 24.32 -15.76 -32.00
N GLU A 279 23.76 -15.63 -30.80
CA GLU A 279 22.92 -14.51 -30.34
C GLU A 279 23.74 -13.29 -29.91
N THR A 280 24.99 -13.45 -29.46
CA THR A 280 25.90 -12.30 -29.22
C THR A 280 26.45 -11.69 -30.51
N LEU A 281 26.44 -12.43 -31.63
CA LEU A 281 26.95 -11.98 -32.93
C LEU A 281 25.86 -11.55 -33.91
N SER A 282 24.58 -11.78 -33.60
CA SER A 282 23.44 -11.38 -34.44
C SER A 282 22.56 -10.39 -33.65
N PRO A 283 22.15 -9.24 -34.21
CA PRO A 283 21.19 -8.38 -33.54
C PRO A 283 19.92 -9.20 -33.24
N PRO A 284 19.33 -9.07 -32.02
CA PRO A 284 18.12 -9.80 -31.68
C PRO A 284 17.03 -9.46 -32.69
N ALA A 285 16.25 -10.46 -33.10
CA ALA A 285 15.09 -10.22 -33.95
C ALA A 285 14.16 -9.21 -33.24
N TYR A 286 13.64 -8.24 -34.00
CA TYR A 286 12.67 -7.29 -33.46
C TYR A 286 11.47 -8.07 -32.92
N PRO A 287 10.92 -7.71 -31.73
CA PRO A 287 9.84 -8.47 -31.13
C PRO A 287 8.63 -8.53 -32.06
N PRO A 288 7.86 -9.64 -32.08
CA PRO A 288 6.67 -9.75 -32.92
C PRO A 288 5.70 -8.60 -32.65
N ALA A 289 4.94 -8.22 -33.68
CA ALA A 289 3.93 -7.19 -33.55
C ALA A 289 2.89 -7.57 -32.47
N PRO A 290 2.51 -6.64 -31.57
CA PRO A 290 1.43 -6.87 -30.64
C PRO A 290 0.10 -7.06 -31.38
N SER A 291 -0.92 -7.59 -30.69
CA SER A 291 -2.27 -7.68 -31.23
C SER A 291 -2.77 -6.29 -31.67
N ASP A 292 -3.35 -6.21 -32.87
CA ASP A 292 -3.95 -4.98 -33.39
C ASP A 292 -5.40 -4.76 -32.87
N GLY A 293 -5.88 -5.63 -31.98
CA GLY A 293 -7.19 -5.48 -31.31
C GLY A 293 -8.41 -5.53 -32.23
N THR A 294 -8.23 -5.87 -33.52
CA THR A 294 -9.30 -5.94 -34.54
C THR A 294 -10.09 -7.25 -34.48
N SER A 295 -9.52 -8.30 -33.89
CA SER A 295 -10.20 -9.57 -33.62
C SER A 295 -10.95 -9.54 -32.30
N SER A 296 -12.02 -10.35 -32.20
CA SER A 296 -12.71 -10.57 -30.93
C SER A 296 -11.84 -11.33 -29.93
N PRO A 297 -11.77 -10.89 -28.67
CA PRO A 297 -11.03 -11.61 -27.63
C PRO A 297 -11.74 -12.90 -27.21
N PHE A 298 -11.01 -13.79 -26.53
CA PHE A 298 -11.60 -14.94 -25.83
C PHE A 298 -11.92 -14.55 -24.39
N ARG A 299 -12.94 -15.17 -23.80
CA ARG A 299 -13.28 -14.99 -22.39
C ARG A 299 -12.26 -15.68 -21.47
N ASP A 300 -11.07 -15.11 -21.39
CA ASP A 300 -9.95 -15.54 -20.56
C ASP A 300 -9.87 -14.75 -19.24
N SER A 301 -8.79 -14.92 -18.47
CA SER A 301 -8.62 -14.21 -17.20
C SER A 301 -8.48 -12.69 -17.37
N LYS A 302 -7.97 -12.19 -18.51
CA LYS A 302 -7.92 -10.74 -18.79
C LYS A 302 -9.35 -10.20 -18.88
N GLU A 303 -10.18 -10.86 -19.69
CA GLU A 303 -11.57 -10.47 -19.88
C GLU A 303 -12.41 -10.56 -18.60
N LEU A 304 -12.12 -11.51 -17.70
CA LEU A 304 -12.76 -11.59 -16.38
C LEU A 304 -12.37 -10.42 -15.47
N CYS A 305 -11.11 -9.97 -15.51
CA CYS A 305 -10.70 -8.74 -14.81
C CYS A 305 -11.41 -7.51 -15.39
N GLU A 306 -11.56 -7.43 -16.71
CA GLU A 306 -12.32 -6.35 -17.37
C GLU A 306 -13.83 -6.39 -17.03
N GLU A 307 -14.43 -7.58 -16.88
CA GLU A 307 -15.80 -7.73 -16.36
C GLU A 307 -15.92 -7.11 -14.95
N ALA A 308 -14.96 -7.36 -14.06
CA ALA A 308 -14.95 -6.79 -12.71
C ALA A 308 -14.84 -5.25 -12.72
N VAL A 309 -14.03 -4.68 -13.63
CA VAL A 309 -13.93 -3.22 -13.81
C VAL A 309 -15.29 -2.63 -14.19
N LEU A 310 -15.97 -3.21 -15.18
CA LEU A 310 -17.31 -2.76 -15.59
C LEU A 310 -18.33 -2.84 -14.45
N MET A 311 -18.27 -3.92 -13.67
CA MET A 311 -19.18 -4.14 -12.54
C MET A 311 -18.95 -3.15 -11.40
N THR A 312 -17.70 -2.72 -11.19
CA THR A 312 -17.36 -1.66 -10.24
C THR A 312 -18.01 -0.33 -10.67
N TYR A 313 -17.86 0.07 -11.94
CA TYR A 313 -18.51 1.28 -12.47
C TYR A 313 -20.04 1.21 -12.40
N ILE A 314 -20.63 0.07 -12.78
CA ILE A 314 -22.09 -0.14 -12.68
C ILE A 314 -22.53 -0.03 -11.22
N GLY A 315 -21.78 -0.61 -10.28
CA GLY A 315 -22.03 -0.56 -8.85
C GLY A 315 -22.06 0.88 -8.32
N GLU A 316 -21.04 1.68 -8.64
CA GLU A 316 -20.96 3.09 -8.29
C GLU A 316 -22.13 3.90 -8.86
N ILE A 317 -22.43 3.72 -10.14
CA ILE A 317 -23.52 4.44 -10.81
C ILE A 317 -24.87 4.12 -10.18
N LEU A 318 -25.17 2.83 -9.95
CA LEU A 318 -26.43 2.42 -9.33
C LEU A 318 -26.54 2.94 -7.89
N TYR A 319 -25.43 2.92 -7.14
CA TYR A 319 -25.38 3.40 -5.78
C TYR A 319 -25.60 4.92 -5.67
N THR A 320 -24.98 5.68 -6.56
CA THR A 320 -25.06 7.14 -6.57
C THR A 320 -26.32 7.68 -7.25
N SER A 321 -27.04 6.84 -7.99
CA SER A 321 -28.29 7.26 -8.64
C SER A 321 -29.40 7.62 -7.63
N ASN A 322 -30.22 8.62 -7.97
CA ASN A 322 -31.37 9.04 -7.17
C ASN A 322 -32.56 8.06 -7.20
N ALA A 323 -32.36 6.81 -7.60
CA ALA A 323 -33.41 5.80 -7.78
C ALA A 323 -33.87 5.11 -6.47
N GLY A 324 -33.42 5.61 -5.30
CA GLY A 324 -33.86 5.17 -3.98
C GLY A 324 -33.04 4.00 -3.41
N LEU A 325 -33.45 3.49 -2.24
CA LEU A 325 -32.69 2.51 -1.46
C LEU A 325 -32.37 1.23 -2.23
N LYS A 326 -33.32 0.71 -3.00
CA LYS A 326 -33.11 -0.52 -3.79
C LYS A 326 -31.94 -0.39 -4.79
N SER A 327 -31.79 0.78 -5.41
CA SER A 327 -30.67 1.03 -6.33
C SER A 327 -29.33 1.06 -5.61
N LYS A 328 -29.31 1.56 -4.36
CA LYS A 328 -28.13 1.50 -3.49
C LYS A 328 -27.76 0.07 -3.14
N GLU A 329 -28.75 -0.76 -2.78
CA GLU A 329 -28.53 -2.18 -2.49
C GLU A 329 -28.03 -2.95 -3.73
N ASP A 330 -28.62 -2.67 -4.90
CA ASP A 330 -28.19 -3.26 -6.16
C ASP A 330 -26.75 -2.84 -6.48
N GLY A 331 -26.43 -1.55 -6.38
CA GLY A 331 -25.07 -1.04 -6.61
C GLY A 331 -24.02 -1.66 -5.70
N LEU A 332 -24.39 -1.92 -4.44
CA LEU A 332 -23.55 -2.63 -3.49
C LEU A 332 -23.30 -4.09 -3.91
N ALA A 333 -24.34 -4.79 -4.37
CA ALA A 333 -24.23 -6.17 -4.81
C ALA A 333 -23.30 -6.31 -6.02
N TRP A 334 -23.41 -5.39 -6.98
CA TRP A 334 -22.50 -5.32 -8.14
C TRP A 334 -21.04 -5.08 -7.73
N THR A 335 -20.81 -4.15 -6.80
CA THR A 335 -19.47 -3.83 -6.28
C THR A 335 -18.86 -5.04 -5.56
N ARG A 336 -19.65 -5.75 -4.76
CA ARG A 336 -19.22 -6.98 -4.08
C ARG A 336 -18.87 -8.11 -5.07
N GLU A 337 -19.71 -8.31 -6.08
CA GLU A 337 -19.44 -9.35 -7.10
C GLU A 337 -18.17 -9.03 -7.91
N ALA A 338 -17.86 -7.74 -8.15
CA ALA A 338 -16.60 -7.32 -8.76
C ALA A 338 -15.37 -7.64 -7.90
N VAL A 339 -15.47 -7.43 -6.58
CA VAL A 339 -14.43 -7.80 -5.59
C VAL A 339 -14.20 -9.32 -5.60
N ASP A 340 -15.28 -10.10 -5.54
CA ASP A 340 -15.21 -11.58 -5.55
C ASP A 340 -14.53 -12.10 -6.82
N ILE A 341 -14.87 -11.56 -8.00
CA ILE A 341 -14.23 -11.93 -9.28
C ILE A 341 -12.74 -11.60 -9.26
N SER A 342 -12.39 -10.38 -8.84
CA SER A 342 -10.99 -9.92 -8.81
C SER A 342 -10.14 -10.78 -7.86
N GLU A 343 -10.67 -11.11 -6.68
CA GLU A 343 -10.01 -11.98 -5.69
C GLU A 343 -9.81 -13.41 -6.22
N VAL A 344 -10.85 -13.99 -6.84
CA VAL A 344 -10.80 -15.35 -7.40
C VAL A 344 -9.76 -15.44 -8.52
N GLU A 345 -9.72 -14.47 -9.43
CA GLU A 345 -8.71 -14.45 -10.50
C GLU A 345 -7.30 -14.31 -9.91
N LEU A 346 -7.07 -13.39 -8.97
CA LEU A 346 -5.75 -13.22 -8.34
C LEU A 346 -5.24 -14.47 -7.61
N ARG A 347 -6.15 -15.32 -7.10
CA ARG A 347 -5.81 -16.59 -6.42
C ARG A 347 -5.48 -17.74 -7.36
N LYS A 348 -5.74 -17.65 -8.67
CA LYS A 348 -5.47 -18.75 -9.61
C LYS A 348 -3.97 -18.99 -9.78
N LYS A 349 -3.54 -20.25 -9.64
CA LYS A 349 -2.14 -20.71 -9.80
C LYS A 349 -1.59 -20.60 -11.23
N ARG A 350 -2.45 -20.59 -12.25
CA ARG A 350 -2.04 -20.43 -13.66
C ARG A 350 -1.67 -18.97 -13.85
N GLY A 351 -0.43 -18.71 -14.28
CA GLY A 351 0.13 -17.38 -14.37
C GLY A 351 -0.74 -16.46 -15.23
N LEU A 352 -1.56 -15.63 -14.59
CA LEU A 352 -2.07 -14.42 -15.23
C LEU A 352 -0.86 -13.65 -15.76
N ASP A 353 -1.01 -13.11 -16.96
CA ASP A 353 -0.05 -12.17 -17.51
C ASP A 353 0.07 -10.95 -16.57
N LYS A 354 1.20 -10.24 -16.66
CA LYS A 354 1.49 -9.12 -15.74
C LYS A 354 0.46 -8.00 -15.84
N GLU A 355 -0.16 -7.81 -17.00
CA GLU A 355 -1.16 -6.76 -17.24
C GLU A 355 -2.47 -7.11 -16.54
N SER A 356 -3.00 -8.32 -16.75
CA SER A 356 -4.22 -8.80 -16.09
C SER A 356 -4.08 -8.82 -14.56
N LYS A 357 -2.91 -9.20 -14.03
CA LYS A 357 -2.64 -9.10 -12.58
C LYS A 357 -2.75 -7.67 -12.06
N ARG A 358 -2.24 -6.69 -12.81
CA ARG A 358 -2.31 -5.27 -12.44
C ARG A 358 -3.76 -4.78 -12.47
N THR A 359 -4.51 -5.10 -13.53
CA THR A 359 -5.92 -4.74 -13.65
C THR A 359 -6.76 -5.32 -12.51
N CYS A 360 -6.65 -6.61 -12.23
CA CYS A 360 -7.40 -7.23 -11.12
C CYS A 360 -6.97 -6.70 -9.74
N LYS A 361 -5.67 -6.41 -9.51
CA LYS A 361 -5.22 -5.76 -8.26
C LYS A 361 -5.86 -4.39 -8.06
N SER A 362 -5.84 -3.55 -9.11
CA SER A 362 -6.45 -2.22 -9.08
C SER A 362 -7.97 -2.31 -8.90
N CYS A 363 -8.65 -3.22 -9.58
CA CYS A 363 -10.08 -3.45 -9.42
C CYS A 363 -10.45 -3.92 -8.00
N LEU A 364 -9.63 -4.79 -7.39
CA LEU A 364 -9.83 -5.25 -6.01
C LEU A 364 -9.70 -4.09 -5.02
N GLU A 365 -8.67 -3.25 -5.18
CA GLU A 365 -8.43 -2.07 -4.34
C GLU A 365 -9.58 -1.07 -4.43
N VAL A 366 -9.96 -0.68 -5.64
CA VAL A 366 -11.08 0.26 -5.89
C VAL A 366 -12.40 -0.34 -5.42
N GLY A 367 -12.68 -1.61 -5.74
CA GLY A 367 -13.91 -2.29 -5.37
C GLY A 367 -14.11 -2.40 -3.86
N LEU A 368 -13.05 -2.73 -3.11
CA LEU A 368 -13.09 -2.80 -1.64
C LEU A 368 -13.30 -1.41 -1.02
N GLY A 369 -12.58 -0.38 -1.51
CA GLY A 369 -12.74 1.00 -1.03
C GLY A 369 -14.15 1.53 -1.27
N ASN A 370 -14.70 1.28 -2.47
CA ASN A 370 -16.08 1.62 -2.81
C ASN A 370 -17.07 0.91 -1.93
N TRP A 371 -16.92 -0.40 -1.76
CA TRP A 371 -17.81 -1.21 -0.92
C TRP A 371 -17.86 -0.68 0.51
N GLN A 372 -16.71 -0.42 1.13
CA GLN A 372 -16.62 0.14 2.48
C GLN A 372 -17.33 1.49 2.58
N ARG A 373 -17.10 2.40 1.63
CA ARG A 373 -17.74 3.73 1.60
C ARG A 373 -19.26 3.63 1.44
N MET A 374 -19.73 2.73 0.59
CA MET A 374 -21.16 2.48 0.38
C MET A 374 -21.83 1.92 1.63
N VAL A 375 -21.23 0.91 2.28
CA VAL A 375 -21.76 0.33 3.54
C VAL A 375 -21.79 1.38 4.65
N GLY A 376 -20.69 2.13 4.83
CA GLY A 376 -20.60 3.18 5.85
C GLY A 376 -21.67 4.26 5.67
N ASN A 377 -21.92 4.70 4.44
CA ASN A 377 -22.98 5.65 4.14
C ASN A 377 -24.38 5.09 4.47
N LEU A 378 -24.67 3.83 4.14
CA LEU A 378 -25.95 3.19 4.47
C LEU A 378 -26.14 3.02 5.98
N ALA A 379 -25.08 2.67 6.70
CA ALA A 379 -25.08 2.54 8.15
C ALA A 379 -25.32 3.89 8.85
N GLU A 380 -24.70 4.97 8.34
CA GLU A 380 -24.95 6.32 8.84
C GLU A 380 -26.39 6.78 8.56
N GLU A 381 -26.94 6.47 7.38
CA GLU A 381 -28.36 6.72 7.09
C GLU A 381 -29.30 5.96 8.05
N GLU A 382 -28.97 4.73 8.44
CA GLU A 382 -29.72 3.97 9.45
C GLU A 382 -29.63 4.62 10.83
N ARG A 383 -28.42 5.02 11.27
CA ARG A 383 -28.21 5.74 12.54
C ARG A 383 -29.00 7.04 12.59
N LEU A 384 -28.97 7.82 11.51
CA LEU A 384 -29.71 9.08 11.39
C LEU A 384 -31.22 8.85 11.46
N LYS A 385 -31.76 7.83 10.79
CA LYS A 385 -33.19 7.47 10.87
C LYS A 385 -33.60 7.07 12.29
N LYS A 386 -32.76 6.30 12.99
CA LYS A 386 -32.96 5.95 14.40
C LYS A 386 -32.96 7.19 15.30
N SER A 387 -32.02 8.11 15.09
CA SER A 387 -31.92 9.35 15.86
C SER A 387 -33.11 10.30 15.65
N ASN A 388 -33.69 10.30 14.45
CA ASN A 388 -34.84 11.12 14.08
C ASN A 388 -36.21 10.49 14.44
N GLY A 389 -36.22 9.34 15.10
CA GLY A 389 -37.46 8.69 15.56
C GLY A 389 -38.30 8.03 14.46
N GLU A 390 -37.73 7.80 13.27
CA GLU A 390 -38.38 7.03 12.21
C GLU A 390 -38.28 5.53 12.55
N GLY A 391 -39.32 5.00 13.22
CA GLY A 391 -39.40 3.59 13.57
C GLY A 391 -39.41 2.66 12.35
N PRO A 392 -38.88 1.42 12.47
CA PRO A 392 -38.84 0.48 11.36
C PRO A 392 -40.27 0.15 10.88
N LYS A 393 -40.54 0.35 9.58
CA LYS A 393 -41.79 -0.12 8.97
C LYS A 393 -41.82 -1.66 9.07
N SER A 394 -42.80 -2.18 9.83
CA SER A 394 -42.92 -3.58 10.18
C SER A 394 -43.01 -4.49 8.94
N GLY A 395 -42.07 -5.42 8.79
CA GLY A 395 -42.14 -6.55 7.87
C GLY A 395 -42.72 -7.80 8.56
N TRP A 396 -43.72 -8.39 7.90
CA TRP A 396 -44.56 -9.53 8.26
C TRP A 396 -43.80 -10.80 8.67
N LEU A 397 -43.50 -11.00 9.95
CA LEU A 397 -43.47 -12.31 10.64
C LEU A 397 -43.30 -12.07 12.15
N GLY A 398 -44.41 -12.13 12.88
CA GLY A 398 -44.38 -12.03 14.34
C GLY A 398 -43.97 -13.36 14.97
N PHE A 399 -42.93 -13.32 15.81
CA PHE A 399 -42.86 -14.03 17.09
C PHE A 399 -41.86 -13.28 17.98
N GLY A 400 -42.26 -13.01 19.22
CA GLY A 400 -41.60 -12.05 20.10
C GLY A 400 -40.22 -12.47 20.59
N THR A 401 -39.29 -11.52 20.57
CA THR A 401 -38.28 -11.23 21.60
C THR A 401 -37.74 -9.84 21.25
N LYS A 402 -37.72 -8.90 22.21
CA LYS A 402 -37.00 -7.62 22.06
C LYS A 402 -35.50 -7.93 22.09
N VAL A 403 -34.93 -8.21 20.92
CA VAL A 403 -33.51 -8.01 20.66
C VAL A 403 -33.41 -6.61 20.09
N GLU A 404 -32.52 -5.77 20.64
CA GLU A 404 -32.07 -4.57 19.94
C GLU A 404 -31.42 -5.03 18.63
N THR A 405 -32.21 -5.07 17.56
CA THR A 405 -31.70 -5.38 16.23
C THR A 405 -30.88 -4.18 15.77
N THR A 406 -29.55 -4.31 15.84
CA THR A 406 -28.63 -3.52 15.03
C THR A 406 -29.16 -3.49 13.59
N GLY A 407 -29.13 -2.32 12.95
CA GLY A 407 -29.59 -2.19 11.57
C GLY A 407 -28.78 -3.11 10.65
N ARG A 408 -29.32 -3.52 9.50
CA ARG A 408 -28.62 -4.45 8.60
C ARG A 408 -27.27 -3.87 8.19
N TRP A 409 -27.25 -2.59 7.85
CA TRP A 409 -26.05 -1.90 7.38
C TRP A 409 -25.14 -1.52 8.53
N GLU A 410 -25.68 -1.17 9.70
CA GLU A 410 -24.88 -1.07 10.93
C GLU A 410 -24.20 -2.42 11.28
N ALA A 411 -24.88 -3.55 11.05
CA ALA A 411 -24.32 -4.87 11.28
C ALA A 411 -23.23 -5.21 10.25
N GLU A 412 -23.43 -4.87 8.97
CA GLU A 412 -22.45 -5.07 7.89
C GLU A 412 -21.23 -4.13 8.00
N GLU A 413 -21.42 -2.87 8.43
CA GLU A 413 -20.32 -1.96 8.81
C GLU A 413 -19.57 -2.50 10.03
N SER A 414 -20.30 -3.11 10.97
CA SER A 414 -19.75 -3.82 12.13
C SER A 414 -19.27 -5.24 11.84
N VAL A 415 -19.08 -5.63 10.56
CA VAL A 415 -18.13 -6.70 10.18
C VAL A 415 -16.70 -6.16 10.41
N GLU A 416 -16.51 -5.59 11.59
CA GLU A 416 -15.28 -5.33 12.29
C GLU A 416 -14.77 -6.67 12.82
N VAL A 417 -13.48 -6.70 13.14
CA VAL A 417 -12.88 -7.67 14.05
C VAL A 417 -13.87 -8.01 15.14
N LYS A 418 -14.34 -9.27 15.18
CA LYS A 418 -15.10 -9.75 16.34
C LYS A 418 -14.25 -9.49 17.57
N TRP A 419 -14.62 -8.49 18.36
CA TRP A 419 -14.03 -8.21 19.65
C TRP A 419 -14.19 -9.46 20.50
N ASP A 420 -13.12 -10.23 20.63
CA ASP A 420 -13.14 -11.46 21.38
C ASP A 420 -12.64 -11.17 22.80
N GLU A 421 -13.58 -11.06 23.75
CA GLU A 421 -13.28 -10.95 25.19
C GLU A 421 -12.45 -12.14 25.73
N ARG A 422 -12.15 -13.15 24.89
CA ARG A 422 -11.20 -14.23 25.15
C ARG A 422 -9.73 -13.85 24.91
N LEU A 423 -9.42 -12.60 24.53
CA LEU A 423 -8.06 -12.07 24.46
C LEU A 423 -7.81 -11.02 25.55
N GLY A 424 -6.58 -11.01 26.07
CA GLY A 424 -6.08 -10.00 27.00
C GLY A 424 -4.94 -9.22 26.39
N PHE A 425 -4.76 -7.97 26.82
CA PHE A 425 -3.64 -7.13 26.43
C PHE A 425 -3.11 -6.29 27.58
N GLY A 426 -1.85 -5.87 27.47
CA GLY A 426 -1.24 -4.81 28.26
C GLY A 426 -0.38 -3.92 27.37
N ILE A 427 -0.17 -2.66 27.75
CA ILE A 427 0.62 -1.69 26.99
C ILE A 427 1.66 -1.05 27.90
N GLU A 428 2.89 -0.92 27.42
CA GLU A 428 3.97 -0.18 28.07
C GLU A 428 4.26 1.07 27.21
N PHE A 429 4.06 2.26 27.82
CA PHE A 429 4.29 3.56 27.20
C PHE A 429 5.60 4.15 27.70
N GLU A 430 6.60 4.30 26.82
CA GLU A 430 7.87 4.93 27.17
C GLU A 430 7.94 6.37 26.66
N PHE A 431 8.42 7.29 27.49
CA PHE A 431 8.69 8.67 27.10
C PHE A 431 9.66 9.36 28.05
N ALA A 432 10.36 10.37 27.55
CA ALA A 432 11.08 11.32 28.40
C ALA A 432 10.11 12.44 28.85
N LEU A 433 10.06 12.72 30.16
CA LEU A 433 9.21 13.75 30.75
C LEU A 433 10.06 14.94 31.21
N ALA A 434 9.64 16.15 30.83
CA ALA A 434 10.31 17.40 31.21
C ALA A 434 9.72 18.01 32.50
N THR A 435 10.59 18.45 33.40
CA THR A 435 10.26 19.25 34.59
C THR A 435 11.11 20.52 34.65
N LEU A 436 10.63 21.54 35.35
CA LEU A 436 11.37 22.77 35.63
C LEU A 436 11.67 22.91 37.13
N PRO A 437 12.78 23.58 37.50
CA PRO A 437 13.01 23.98 38.88
C PRO A 437 11.86 24.86 39.41
N LEU A 438 11.60 24.74 40.70
CA LEU A 438 10.51 25.47 41.35
C LEU A 438 10.70 27.00 41.18
N GLY A 439 9.74 27.68 40.56
CA GLY A 439 9.75 29.15 40.41
C GLY A 439 10.41 29.68 39.12
N THR A 440 10.80 28.84 38.17
CA THR A 440 11.25 29.30 36.85
C THR A 440 10.07 29.43 35.89
N GLU A 441 10.02 30.53 35.12
CA GLU A 441 9.03 30.69 34.04
C GLU A 441 9.32 29.71 32.90
N ASP A 442 8.27 29.10 32.35
CA ASP A 442 8.41 28.18 31.21
C ASP A 442 8.84 28.97 29.96
N PRO A 443 10.02 28.66 29.38
CA PRO A 443 10.50 29.35 28.19
C PRO A 443 9.64 29.07 26.94
N GLU A 444 8.80 28.04 26.94
CA GLU A 444 7.91 27.69 25.82
C GLU A 444 6.50 27.30 26.30
N PRO A 445 5.68 28.25 26.78
CA PRO A 445 4.41 27.98 27.46
C PRO A 445 3.28 27.46 26.53
N GLU A 446 3.42 27.62 25.21
CA GLU A 446 2.41 27.20 24.23
C GLU A 446 2.45 25.67 23.93
N GLN A 447 3.44 24.95 24.45
CA GLN A 447 3.70 23.53 24.15
C GLN A 447 3.44 22.58 25.35
N GLY A 448 2.76 23.05 26.39
CA GLY A 448 2.37 22.25 27.57
C GLY A 448 2.87 22.84 28.90
N HIS A 449 2.41 22.29 30.03
CA HIS A 449 2.82 22.75 31.36
C HIS A 449 3.99 21.93 31.92
N THR A 450 4.97 22.62 32.49
CA THR A 450 6.12 22.02 33.19
C THR A 450 5.87 21.92 34.68
N ASP A 451 6.19 20.77 35.27
CA ASP A 451 5.99 20.52 36.69
C ASP A 451 7.23 20.83 37.54
N CYS A 452 7.04 21.11 38.83
CA CYS A 452 8.06 21.53 39.79
C CYS A 452 8.67 20.34 40.55
N GLU A 453 9.96 20.41 40.93
CA GLU A 453 10.78 19.32 41.53
C GLU A 453 10.09 18.48 42.63
N LEU A 454 9.50 17.35 42.23
CA LEU A 454 9.05 16.24 43.08
C LEU A 454 9.41 14.91 42.39
N ASN A 455 9.41 13.80 43.13
CA ASN A 455 9.60 12.46 42.55
C ASN A 455 8.51 12.22 41.48
N VAL A 456 8.90 12.20 40.20
CA VAL A 456 7.99 12.18 39.05
C VAL A 456 7.05 10.98 39.08
N GLN A 457 7.54 9.79 39.49
CA GLN A 457 6.67 8.61 39.60
C GLN A 457 5.55 8.84 40.61
N TRP A 458 5.89 9.37 41.80
CA TRP A 458 4.91 9.69 42.83
C TRP A 458 3.95 10.79 42.41
N HIS A 459 4.43 11.80 41.68
CA HIS A 459 3.57 12.88 41.22
C HIS A 459 2.56 12.39 40.17
N ILE A 460 2.97 11.54 39.22
CA ILE A 460 2.06 10.90 38.26
C ILE A 460 1.00 10.07 39.00
N VAL A 461 1.43 9.24 39.97
CA VAL A 461 0.53 8.46 40.82
C VAL A 461 -0.51 9.35 41.52
N ASN A 462 -0.08 10.44 42.13
CA ASN A 462 -0.96 11.38 42.84
C ASN A 462 -1.89 12.17 41.91
N ALA A 463 -1.50 12.37 40.64
CA ALA A 463 -2.35 13.00 39.64
C ALA A 463 -3.45 12.05 39.12
N LEU A 464 -3.15 10.75 39.02
CA LEU A 464 -4.05 9.74 38.46
C LEU A 464 -4.97 9.09 39.51
N LYS A 465 -4.52 8.88 40.75
CA LYS A 465 -5.35 8.30 41.83
C LYS A 465 -6.71 9.01 42.02
N PRO A 466 -6.79 10.36 42.13
CA PRO A 466 -8.06 11.07 42.28
C PRO A 466 -9.00 10.96 41.06
N LYS A 467 -8.47 10.53 39.92
CA LYS A 467 -9.24 10.30 38.68
C LYS A 467 -9.78 8.87 38.57
N GLY A 468 -9.62 8.05 39.62
CA GLY A 468 -10.16 6.69 39.69
C GLY A 468 -9.22 5.59 39.21
N PHE A 469 -7.97 5.92 38.87
CA PHE A 469 -6.97 4.92 38.46
C PHE A 469 -6.41 4.18 39.68
N ARG A 470 -6.44 2.84 39.62
CA ARG A 470 -5.67 1.99 40.53
C ARG A 470 -4.22 2.00 40.07
N ILE A 471 -3.38 2.79 40.73
CA ILE A 471 -2.02 3.08 40.25
C ILE A 471 -0.99 3.11 41.38
N ALA A 472 0.20 2.60 41.10
CA ALA A 472 1.36 2.62 41.98
C ALA A 472 2.62 3.03 41.21
N SER A 473 3.62 3.52 41.93
CA SER A 473 4.99 3.64 41.40
C SER A 473 5.77 2.36 41.69
N GLN A 474 6.75 2.03 40.85
CA GLN A 474 7.58 0.84 41.04
C GLN A 474 8.23 0.84 42.42
N ILE A 475 8.80 1.99 42.81
CA ILE A 475 9.46 2.18 44.10
C ILE A 475 8.48 1.96 45.25
N GLN A 476 7.25 2.48 45.13
CA GLN A 476 6.23 2.28 46.16
C GLN A 476 5.89 0.78 46.30
N TRP A 477 5.63 0.11 45.18
CA TRP A 477 5.20 -1.28 45.18
C TRP A 477 6.31 -2.22 45.70
N GLU A 478 7.57 -2.04 45.26
CA GLU A 478 8.69 -2.85 45.73
C GLU A 478 8.95 -2.69 47.23
N ARG A 479 8.81 -1.46 47.75
CA ARG A 479 8.91 -1.18 49.18
C ARG A 479 7.79 -1.87 49.95
N ASP A 480 6.55 -1.70 49.51
CA ASP A 480 5.37 -2.22 50.20
C ASP A 480 5.37 -3.76 50.15
N ARG A 481 5.85 -4.37 49.05
CA ARG A 481 6.02 -5.83 48.91
C ARG A 481 7.09 -6.39 49.83
N LYS A 482 8.27 -5.77 49.89
CA LYS A 482 9.31 -6.18 50.84
C LYS A 482 8.85 -6.05 52.29
N ALA A 483 8.11 -5.00 52.62
CA ALA A 483 7.53 -4.81 53.96
C ALA A 483 6.55 -5.93 54.29
N TRP A 484 5.68 -6.32 53.36
CA TRP A 484 4.77 -7.46 53.54
C TRP A 484 5.51 -8.80 53.68
N GLU A 485 6.50 -9.08 52.82
CA GLU A 485 7.32 -10.30 52.89
C GLU A 485 8.09 -10.42 54.22
N ASN A 486 8.48 -9.28 54.81
CA ASN A 486 9.13 -9.21 56.12
C ASN A 486 8.16 -9.22 57.31
N GLY A 487 6.85 -9.17 57.06
CA GLY A 487 5.82 -9.09 58.11
C GLY A 487 5.60 -7.70 58.73
N ASP A 488 6.17 -6.66 58.13
CA ASP A 488 5.99 -5.25 58.56
C ASP A 488 4.67 -4.64 58.05
N LEU A 489 4.00 -5.30 57.12
CA LEU A 489 2.73 -4.88 56.54
C LEU A 489 1.69 -6.01 56.69
N ASP A 490 0.54 -5.71 57.30
CA ASP A 490 -0.51 -6.71 57.56
C ASP A 490 -1.29 -7.14 56.31
N THR A 491 -1.25 -6.33 55.25
CA THR A 491 -2.02 -6.54 54.02
C THR A 491 -1.08 -6.74 52.83
N GLU A 492 -1.30 -7.80 52.05
CA GLU A 492 -0.54 -8.02 50.81
C GLU A 492 -0.82 -6.86 49.83
N PRO A 493 0.22 -6.24 49.23
CA PRO A 493 0.02 -5.24 48.20
C PRO A 493 -0.75 -5.79 47.01
N ASP A 494 -1.53 -4.92 46.35
CA ASP A 494 -2.27 -5.30 45.15
C ASP A 494 -1.34 -5.95 44.10
N PRO A 495 -1.78 -7.05 43.46
CA PRO A 495 -1.05 -7.68 42.36
C PRO A 495 -0.72 -6.70 41.24
N ILE A 496 0.46 -6.84 40.64
CA ILE A 496 0.93 -5.89 39.61
C ILE A 496 0.08 -5.91 38.35
N ASP A 497 -0.59 -7.03 38.04
CA ASP A 497 -1.45 -7.21 36.87
C ASP A 497 -2.79 -6.46 36.95
N ILE A 498 -3.19 -5.97 38.13
CA ILE A 498 -4.40 -5.15 38.30
C ILE A 498 -4.10 -3.67 38.52
N LEU A 499 -2.81 -3.28 38.52
CA LEU A 499 -2.35 -1.92 38.76
C LEU A 499 -1.84 -1.28 37.47
N TRP A 500 -2.18 -0.01 37.29
CA TRP A 500 -1.34 0.88 36.49
C TRP A 500 -0.01 1.09 37.21
N MET A 501 1.08 1.06 36.46
CA MET A 501 2.40 1.04 37.06
C MET A 501 3.26 2.14 36.43
N VAL A 502 3.84 3.02 37.26
CA VAL A 502 4.78 4.06 36.81
C VAL A 502 6.21 3.67 37.17
N LYS A 503 7.03 3.45 36.15
CA LYS A 503 8.37 2.84 36.17
C LYS A 503 9.44 3.86 35.77
N HIS A 504 10.69 3.51 36.06
CA HIS A 504 11.85 4.13 35.42
C HIS A 504 12.39 3.17 34.36
N ASP A 505 12.66 3.68 33.16
CA ASP A 505 13.25 2.87 32.09
C ASP A 505 14.60 3.46 31.66
N ASP A 506 15.67 2.73 31.93
CA ASP A 506 17.03 3.17 31.64
C ASP A 506 17.38 3.15 30.14
N THR A 507 16.61 2.44 29.31
CA THR A 507 16.83 2.35 27.87
C THR A 507 16.49 3.66 27.14
N ILE A 508 15.65 4.50 27.75
CA ILE A 508 15.28 5.81 27.21
C ILE A 508 16.48 6.77 27.27
N GLN A 509 16.71 7.47 26.16
CA GLN A 509 17.67 8.57 26.05
C GLN A 509 16.96 9.91 26.19
N PHE A 510 17.62 10.87 26.82
CA PHE A 510 17.12 12.24 26.89
C PHE A 510 17.16 12.91 25.51
N PRO A 511 16.20 13.79 25.20
CA PRO A 511 16.24 14.54 23.95
C PRO A 511 17.50 15.41 23.91
N THR A 512 18.22 15.41 22.79
CA THR A 512 19.44 16.21 22.61
C THR A 512 19.15 17.71 22.52
N ALA A 513 17.97 18.08 22.02
CA ALA A 513 17.44 19.44 22.11
C ALA A 513 16.90 19.70 23.52
N GLN A 514 17.13 20.91 24.06
CA GLN A 514 16.57 21.36 25.34
C GLN A 514 17.10 20.65 26.61
N VAL A 515 18.21 19.90 26.55
CA VAL A 515 18.88 19.31 27.73
C VAL A 515 19.28 20.35 28.77
N GLY A 516 19.66 21.56 28.33
CA GLY A 516 20.02 22.67 29.22
C GLY A 516 18.82 23.47 29.74
N THR A 517 17.62 23.21 29.22
CA THR A 517 16.40 23.98 29.51
C THR A 517 15.51 23.27 30.53
N TYR A 518 15.36 21.95 30.39
CA TYR A 518 14.51 21.13 31.24
C TYR A 518 15.31 20.04 31.94
N LYS A 519 14.85 19.62 33.11
CA LYS A 519 15.30 18.40 33.77
C LYS A 519 14.45 17.25 33.24
N TRP A 520 15.09 16.26 32.61
CA TRP A 520 14.40 15.15 31.95
C TRP A 520 14.38 13.91 32.83
N TYR A 521 13.25 13.19 32.80
CA TYR A 521 13.04 11.94 33.50
C TYR A 521 12.65 10.85 32.52
N LYS A 522 13.25 9.66 32.64
CA LYS A 522 12.90 8.49 31.83
C LYS A 522 11.74 7.76 32.48
N VAL A 523 10.58 7.76 31.83
CA VAL A 523 9.33 7.25 32.41
C VAL A 523 8.73 6.19 31.50
N GLU A 524 8.33 5.09 32.11
CA GLU A 524 7.50 4.06 31.50
C GLU A 524 6.20 3.95 32.29
N ILE A 525 5.05 3.94 31.61
CA ILE A 525 3.75 3.65 32.22
C ILE A 525 3.20 2.34 31.65
N CYS A 526 2.97 1.36 32.52
CA CYS A 526 2.39 0.08 32.13
C CYS A 526 0.90 0.05 32.49
N THR A 527 0.07 -0.44 31.58
CA THR A 527 -1.33 -0.76 31.87
C THR A 527 -1.41 -2.01 32.75
N PRO A 528 -2.51 -2.20 33.51
CA PRO A 528 -2.87 -3.53 34.02
C PRO A 528 -3.16 -4.51 32.86
N ALA A 529 -3.35 -5.77 33.18
CA ALA A 529 -3.87 -6.77 32.25
C ALA A 529 -5.35 -6.48 31.95
N LEU A 530 -5.64 -6.05 30.73
CA LEU A 530 -6.96 -5.63 30.27
C LEU A 530 -7.55 -6.67 29.30
N ALA A 531 -8.86 -6.88 29.33
CA ALA A 531 -9.54 -7.62 28.26
C ALA A 531 -9.58 -6.77 26.99
N PHE A 532 -9.38 -7.36 25.81
CA PHE A 532 -9.45 -6.64 24.55
C PHE A 532 -10.89 -6.20 24.24
N SER A 533 -11.22 -4.94 24.56
CA SER A 533 -12.55 -4.37 24.39
C SER A 533 -12.52 -2.84 24.22
N PRO A 534 -13.56 -2.25 23.58
CA PRO A 534 -13.65 -0.80 23.43
C PRO A 534 -13.65 -0.02 24.75
N TRP A 535 -14.20 -0.61 25.82
CA TRP A 535 -14.25 0.03 27.14
C TRP A 535 -12.87 0.16 27.77
N ASN A 536 -12.05 -0.89 27.66
CA ASN A 536 -10.68 -0.89 28.18
C ASN A 536 -9.77 0.02 27.35
N LEU A 537 -9.97 0.09 26.03
CA LEU A 537 -9.28 1.06 25.18
C LEU A 537 -9.62 2.50 25.55
N ARG A 538 -10.90 2.82 25.81
CA ARG A 538 -11.29 4.16 26.33
C ARG A 538 -10.60 4.51 27.65
N HIS A 539 -10.41 3.54 28.54
CA HIS A 539 -9.69 3.75 29.79
C HIS A 539 -8.21 4.09 29.55
N VAL A 540 -7.57 3.48 28.54
CA VAL A 540 -6.23 3.85 28.08
C VAL A 540 -6.22 5.28 27.52
N TRP A 541 -7.22 5.65 26.70
CA TRP A 541 -7.34 7.01 26.14
C TRP A 541 -7.54 8.08 27.21
N ASP A 542 -8.29 7.79 28.26
CA ASP A 542 -8.48 8.71 29.38
C ASP A 542 -7.16 8.98 30.12
N LEU A 543 -6.33 7.95 30.31
CA LEU A 543 -4.99 8.11 30.88
C LEU A 543 -4.09 8.95 29.98
N LEU A 544 -3.99 8.61 28.69
CA LEU A 544 -3.17 9.37 27.74
C LEU A 544 -3.60 10.83 27.67
N ARG A 545 -4.91 11.11 27.71
CA ARG A 545 -5.46 12.47 27.75
C ARG A 545 -5.02 13.22 29.01
N ILE A 546 -4.99 12.58 30.17
CA ILE A 546 -4.54 13.21 31.42
C ILE A 546 -3.04 13.49 31.36
N ILE A 547 -2.24 12.50 30.95
CA ILE A 547 -0.78 12.62 30.92
C ILE A 547 -0.34 13.70 29.91
N THR A 548 -0.85 13.66 28.68
CA THR A 548 -0.48 14.61 27.61
C THR A 548 -0.93 16.04 27.89
N ARG A 549 -2.01 16.24 28.66
CA ARG A 549 -2.46 17.60 29.05
C ARG A 549 -1.70 18.16 30.23
N ARG A 550 -1.19 17.29 31.11
CA ARG A 550 -0.56 17.70 32.37
C ARG A 550 0.96 17.77 32.29
N TYR A 551 1.57 16.99 31.40
CA TYR A 551 3.02 16.85 31.33
C TYR A 551 3.52 17.08 29.92
N ARG A 552 4.74 17.61 29.84
CA ARG A 552 5.49 17.73 28.59
C ARG A 552 6.27 16.45 28.33
N LEU A 553 5.86 15.73 27.29
CA LEU A 553 6.41 14.43 26.92
C LEU A 553 7.28 14.55 25.67
N ASN A 554 8.31 13.73 25.60
CA ASN A 554 9.17 13.59 24.44
C ASN A 554 9.29 12.09 24.09
N CYS A 555 8.68 11.70 22.97
CA CYS A 555 8.73 10.36 22.41
C CYS A 555 9.83 10.28 21.33
N ASN A 556 11.09 10.44 21.72
CA ASN A 556 12.21 10.35 20.77
C ASN A 556 12.47 8.91 20.30
N GLN A 557 13.49 8.72 19.44
CA GLN A 557 13.79 7.44 18.80
C GLN A 557 14.14 6.31 19.78
N SER A 558 14.61 6.63 20.99
CA SER A 558 14.87 5.61 22.03
C SER A 558 13.59 5.07 22.68
N CYS A 559 12.47 5.79 22.58
CA CYS A 559 11.23 5.45 23.29
C CYS A 559 10.41 4.40 22.51
N GLY A 560 10.09 3.31 23.20
CA GLY A 560 9.22 2.20 22.81
C GLY A 560 7.73 2.42 23.02
N LEU A 561 6.93 1.73 22.22
CA LEU A 561 5.58 1.30 22.60
C LEU A 561 5.60 -0.23 22.58
N HIS A 562 5.35 -0.87 23.72
CA HIS A 562 5.26 -2.32 23.78
C HIS A 562 3.82 -2.75 24.03
N ILE A 563 3.39 -3.81 23.34
CA ILE A 563 2.12 -4.46 23.64
C ILE A 563 2.36 -5.90 24.06
N HIS A 564 1.69 -6.30 25.12
CA HIS A 564 1.62 -7.65 25.62
C HIS A 564 0.27 -8.23 25.21
N VAL A 565 0.23 -9.42 24.61
CA VAL A 565 -1.02 -10.08 24.21
C VAL A 565 -1.09 -11.48 24.81
N SER A 566 -2.28 -11.85 25.31
CA SER A 566 -2.55 -13.16 25.90
C SER A 566 -3.86 -13.76 25.40
N THR A 567 -4.03 -15.06 25.59
CA THR A 567 -5.30 -15.77 25.39
C THR A 567 -6.27 -15.65 26.58
N ALA A 568 -6.21 -14.52 27.29
CA ALA A 568 -6.97 -14.19 28.51
C ALA A 568 -6.94 -15.33 29.56
N LYS A 569 -8.11 -15.94 29.84
CA LYS A 569 -8.27 -17.00 30.85
C LYS A 569 -7.67 -18.36 30.46
N LYS A 570 -7.22 -18.52 29.21
CA LYS A 570 -6.58 -19.75 28.74
C LYS A 570 -5.08 -19.51 28.60
N GLU A 571 -4.28 -20.51 28.93
CA GLU A 571 -2.84 -20.49 28.65
C GLU A 571 -2.56 -20.72 27.17
N PHE A 572 -1.42 -20.20 26.68
CA PHE A 572 -0.91 -20.57 25.36
C PHE A 572 -0.61 -22.07 25.35
N THR A 573 -1.39 -22.84 24.59
CA THR A 573 -1.03 -24.22 24.29
C THR A 573 0.12 -24.25 23.28
N LEU A 574 0.84 -25.37 23.23
CA LEU A 574 1.92 -25.55 22.27
C LEU A 574 1.45 -25.33 20.82
N ASP A 575 0.25 -25.80 20.46
CA ASP A 575 -0.27 -25.65 19.10
C ASP A 575 -0.61 -24.20 18.75
N ILE A 576 -1.17 -23.44 19.71
CA ILE A 576 -1.40 -22.00 19.52
C ILE A 576 -0.05 -21.30 19.32
N LEU A 577 0.96 -21.65 20.13
CA LEU A 577 2.27 -21.03 20.03
C LEU A 577 2.99 -21.38 18.72
N ARG A 578 2.93 -22.63 18.26
CA ARG A 578 3.44 -23.05 16.94
C ARG A 578 2.80 -22.25 15.82
N ASN A 579 1.47 -22.12 15.83
CA ASN A 579 0.73 -21.39 14.80
C ASN A 579 1.05 -19.89 14.83
N LEU A 580 1.13 -19.28 16.02
CA LEU A 580 1.47 -17.88 16.18
C LEU A 580 2.89 -17.59 15.71
N MET A 581 3.86 -18.40 16.14
CA MET A 581 5.25 -18.24 15.70
C MET A 581 5.41 -18.52 14.21
N GLY A 582 4.65 -19.46 13.64
CA GLY A 582 4.61 -19.68 12.20
C GLY A 582 4.09 -18.45 11.45
N LEU A 583 3.00 -17.82 11.91
CA LEU A 583 2.49 -16.57 11.34
C LEU A 583 3.51 -15.44 11.41
N ILE A 584 4.06 -15.20 12.60
CA ILE A 584 5.04 -14.13 12.82
C ILE A 584 6.27 -14.37 11.96
N PHE A 585 6.82 -15.59 11.93
CA PHE A 585 8.01 -15.90 11.15
C PHE A 585 7.78 -15.75 9.63
N THR A 586 6.64 -16.26 9.13
CA THR A 586 6.29 -16.13 7.71
C THR A 586 6.13 -14.68 7.29
N PHE A 587 5.41 -13.89 8.10
CA PHE A 587 4.97 -12.55 7.70
C PHE A 587 5.71 -11.40 8.40
N GLU A 588 6.83 -11.65 9.09
CA GLU A 588 7.59 -10.60 9.78
C GLU A 588 7.93 -9.44 8.83
N ARG A 589 8.36 -9.73 7.60
CA ARG A 589 8.71 -8.71 6.60
C ARG A 589 7.52 -7.83 6.21
N GLN A 590 6.32 -8.40 6.17
CA GLN A 590 5.09 -7.67 5.94
C GLN A 590 4.77 -6.81 7.17
N LEU A 591 4.87 -7.37 8.38
CA LEU A 591 4.59 -6.67 9.64
C LEU A 591 5.60 -5.56 9.95
N GLU A 592 6.86 -5.68 9.53
CA GLU A 592 7.89 -4.64 9.64
C GLU A 592 7.48 -3.35 8.91
N GLN A 593 6.62 -3.45 7.89
CA GLN A 593 6.07 -2.27 7.21
C GLN A 593 5.16 -1.45 8.13
N CYS A 594 4.71 -1.94 9.28
CA CYS A 594 4.01 -1.13 10.28
C CYS A 594 4.94 -0.13 10.98
N HIS A 595 6.25 -0.35 10.95
CA HIS A 595 7.20 0.35 11.81
C HIS A 595 8.13 1.29 11.04
N PRO A 596 8.64 2.35 11.69
CA PRO A 596 9.70 3.17 11.10
C PRO A 596 10.99 2.36 10.89
N SER A 597 11.72 2.66 9.81
CA SER A 597 12.96 1.96 9.47
C SER A 597 13.99 1.95 10.60
N TYR A 598 14.06 3.01 11.41
CA TYR A 598 15.02 3.11 12.51
C TYR A 598 14.73 2.12 13.66
N ARG A 599 13.49 1.66 13.80
CA ARG A 599 13.11 0.62 14.77
C ARG A 599 13.47 -0.78 14.28
N ILE A 600 13.57 -0.99 12.98
CA ILE A 600 13.88 -2.30 12.40
C ILE A 600 15.39 -2.47 12.19
N HIS A 601 16.07 -1.45 11.65
CA HIS A 601 17.45 -1.57 11.18
C HIS A 601 18.52 -0.96 12.10
N SER A 602 18.14 -0.02 12.98
CA SER A 602 19.11 0.76 13.76
C SER A 602 18.79 0.84 15.26
N ASN A 603 17.95 -0.07 15.77
CA ASN A 603 17.64 -0.17 17.19
C ASN A 603 18.13 -1.51 17.75
N SER A 604 19.00 -1.44 18.76
CA SER A 604 19.57 -2.61 19.43
C SER A 604 18.56 -3.43 20.25
N PHE A 605 17.34 -2.90 20.45
CA PHE A 605 16.33 -3.50 21.31
C PHE A 605 15.17 -4.18 20.56
N THR A 606 15.18 -4.18 19.21
CA THR A 606 14.04 -4.62 18.39
C THR A 606 14.47 -5.33 17.10
N PHE A 607 15.48 -6.20 17.18
CA PHE A 607 16.00 -6.92 16.02
C PHE A 607 14.95 -7.87 15.39
N PRO A 608 14.94 -8.03 14.05
CA PRO A 608 14.07 -8.99 13.38
C PRO A 608 14.31 -10.42 13.85
N LEU A 609 13.24 -11.09 14.27
CA LEU A 609 13.23 -12.46 14.75
C LEU A 609 13.61 -13.46 13.65
N ARG A 610 13.20 -13.24 12.39
CA ARG A 610 13.55 -14.07 11.23
C ARG A 610 15.02 -13.96 10.84
N ASP A 611 15.72 -12.92 11.25
CA ASP A 611 17.17 -12.79 11.00
C ASP A 611 18.00 -13.27 12.19
N HIS A 612 17.58 -12.92 13.41
CA HIS A 612 18.41 -13.01 14.61
C HIS A 612 18.01 -14.10 15.60
N GLY A 613 16.87 -14.78 15.40
CA GLY A 613 16.47 -15.89 16.25
C GLY A 613 17.39 -17.10 16.13
N ASN A 614 17.61 -17.81 17.25
CA ASN A 614 18.42 -19.03 17.32
C ASN A 614 17.98 -20.13 16.35
N ILE A 615 16.72 -20.11 15.91
CA ILE A 615 16.15 -21.06 14.94
C ILE A 615 16.93 -21.12 13.62
N ASN A 616 17.59 -20.03 13.26
CA ASN A 616 18.37 -19.91 12.02
C ASN A 616 19.74 -20.58 12.07
N GLN A 617 20.15 -21.07 13.26
CA GLN A 617 21.46 -21.70 13.49
C GLN A 617 22.63 -20.84 13.01
N ASN A 618 22.53 -19.52 13.18
CA ASN A 618 23.58 -18.56 12.81
C ASN A 618 24.91 -18.82 13.55
N PHE A 619 24.85 -19.58 14.66
CA PHE A 619 25.96 -19.96 15.52
C PHE A 619 25.91 -21.48 15.69
N GLY A 620 27.05 -22.17 15.53
CA GLY A 620 27.08 -23.63 15.46
C GLY A 620 26.68 -24.32 16.78
N PRO A 621 26.26 -25.60 16.76
CA PRO A 621 25.95 -26.34 17.98
C PRO A 621 27.17 -26.44 18.89
N GLY A 622 27.10 -25.86 20.10
CA GLY A 622 28.21 -25.84 21.06
C GLY A 622 29.06 -24.56 21.03
N GLU A 623 28.80 -23.63 20.10
CA GLU A 623 29.29 -22.25 20.15
C GLU A 623 28.39 -21.40 21.06
N ASN A 624 28.09 -21.89 22.26
CA ASN A 624 27.67 -20.99 23.32
C ASN A 624 28.93 -20.23 23.74
N PHE A 625 29.15 -19.05 23.15
CA PHE A 625 30.15 -18.13 23.66
C PHE A 625 29.72 -17.74 25.08
N SER A 626 30.34 -18.39 26.06
CA SER A 626 30.09 -18.15 27.48
C SER A 626 30.22 -16.66 27.77
N CYS A 627 29.19 -16.08 28.38
CA CYS A 627 29.10 -14.71 28.89
C CYS A 627 30.23 -14.29 29.87
N SER A 628 31.20 -15.18 30.13
CA SER A 628 32.42 -14.87 30.87
C SER A 628 33.48 -14.11 30.07
N ASP A 629 33.43 -14.11 28.73
CA ASP A 629 34.47 -13.51 27.90
C ASP A 629 34.09 -12.12 27.38
N ARG A 630 34.14 -11.09 28.23
CA ARG A 630 33.64 -9.74 27.90
C ARG A 630 34.20 -9.11 26.62
N ASN A 631 35.31 -9.62 26.10
CA ASN A 631 36.01 -9.05 24.95
C ASN A 631 35.78 -9.82 23.63
N TRP A 632 35.19 -11.02 23.66
CA TRP A 632 35.03 -11.85 22.45
C TRP A 632 34.23 -11.12 21.37
N LYS A 633 33.23 -10.34 21.80
CA LYS A 633 32.34 -9.58 20.92
C LYS A 633 33.02 -8.37 20.29
N GLU A 634 33.86 -7.67 21.05
CA GLU A 634 34.69 -6.59 20.52
C GLU A 634 35.71 -7.14 19.52
N GLU A 635 36.36 -8.26 19.85
CA GLU A 635 37.29 -8.95 18.95
C GLU A 635 36.61 -9.47 17.69
N TRP A 636 35.40 -10.03 17.79
CA TRP A 636 34.62 -10.52 16.64
C TRP A 636 34.14 -9.37 15.74
N MET A 637 33.66 -8.26 16.34
CA MET A 637 33.28 -7.07 15.58
C MET A 637 34.49 -6.42 14.90
N LEU A 638 35.62 -6.33 15.60
CA LEU A 638 36.89 -5.82 15.05
C LEU A 638 37.42 -6.72 13.93
N ASP A 639 37.38 -8.04 14.08
CA ASP A 639 37.82 -9.01 13.06
C ASP A 639 36.99 -8.89 11.77
N ARG A 640 35.66 -8.79 11.90
CA ARG A 640 34.78 -8.59 10.73
C ARG A 640 34.96 -7.23 10.09
N GLN A 641 35.14 -6.18 10.89
CA GLN A 641 35.42 -4.83 10.38
C GLN A 641 36.77 -4.78 9.64
N GLN A 642 37.81 -5.44 10.18
CA GLN A 642 39.11 -5.57 9.54
C GLN A 642 39.05 -6.39 8.24
N LYS A 643 38.14 -7.37 8.16
CA LYS A 643 37.91 -8.21 6.97
C LYS A 643 36.88 -7.64 5.99
N GLY A 644 36.27 -6.49 6.27
CA GLY A 644 35.24 -5.87 5.42
C GLY A 644 33.95 -6.71 5.31
N LEU A 645 33.65 -7.56 6.29
CA LEU A 645 32.50 -8.47 6.29
C LEU A 645 31.25 -7.80 6.88
N SER A 646 30.08 -8.10 6.30
CA SER A 646 28.79 -7.63 6.81
C SER A 646 28.57 -8.03 8.27
N HIS A 647 27.96 -7.16 9.08
CA HIS A 647 27.51 -7.48 10.44
C HIS A 647 26.33 -8.48 10.47
N LYS A 648 25.68 -8.71 9.32
CA LYS A 648 24.56 -9.66 9.16
C LYS A 648 25.11 -11.04 8.74
N LEU A 649 24.92 -12.06 9.57
CA LEU A 649 25.17 -13.45 9.20
C LEU A 649 23.97 -13.97 8.38
N PRO A 650 24.19 -14.60 7.21
CA PRO A 650 23.11 -15.28 6.52
C PRO A 650 22.64 -16.48 7.35
N PRO A 651 21.32 -16.78 7.38
CA PRO A 651 20.80 -17.95 8.07
C PRO A 651 21.43 -19.23 7.52
N ALA A 652 21.83 -20.14 8.41
CA ALA A 652 22.46 -21.40 8.04
C ALA A 652 21.44 -22.43 7.52
N CYS A 653 20.16 -22.26 7.85
CA CYS A 653 19.04 -23.06 7.36
C CYS A 653 18.12 -22.24 6.44
N SER A 654 17.36 -22.93 5.59
CA SER A 654 16.37 -22.27 4.74
C SER A 654 15.16 -21.80 5.55
N GLU A 655 14.41 -20.84 5.03
CA GLU A 655 13.21 -20.31 5.68
C GLU A 655 12.11 -21.38 5.80
N ILE A 656 12.04 -22.29 4.82
CA ILE A 656 11.12 -23.44 4.83
C ILE A 656 11.51 -24.42 5.93
N ASP A 657 12.81 -24.70 6.11
CA ASP A 657 13.30 -25.59 7.17
C ASP A 657 13.07 -24.99 8.54
N SER A 658 13.26 -23.67 8.69
CA SER A 658 12.95 -22.94 9.92
C SER A 658 11.46 -23.03 10.24
N LEU A 659 10.58 -22.79 9.26
CA LEU A 659 9.13 -22.93 9.45
C LEU A 659 8.75 -24.37 9.83
N ALA A 660 9.37 -25.38 9.22
CA ALA A 660 9.19 -26.77 9.60
C ALA A 660 9.64 -27.05 11.04
N ALA A 661 10.77 -26.46 11.47
CA ALA A 661 11.31 -26.59 12.82
C ALA A 661 10.40 -25.97 13.89
N ILE A 662 9.67 -24.89 13.58
CA ILE A 662 8.62 -24.34 14.45
C ILE A 662 7.54 -25.40 14.68
N PHE A 663 7.04 -25.98 13.60
CA PHE A 663 5.94 -26.94 13.66
C PHE A 663 6.33 -28.29 14.26
N SER A 664 7.61 -28.64 14.26
CA SER A 664 8.14 -29.87 14.88
C SER A 664 8.50 -29.72 16.35
N ALA A 665 8.53 -28.50 16.90
CA ALA A 665 8.95 -28.26 18.28
C ALA A 665 8.05 -28.99 19.28
N MET A 666 8.61 -29.77 20.20
CA MET A 666 7.88 -30.72 21.05
C MET A 666 7.41 -30.13 22.39
N SER A 667 7.85 -28.93 22.73
CA SER A 667 7.47 -28.22 23.97
C SER A 667 7.52 -26.70 23.79
N LYS A 668 6.89 -25.96 24.72
CA LYS A 668 6.98 -24.49 24.77
C LYS A 668 8.42 -24.03 25.00
N ALA A 669 9.13 -24.67 25.93
CA ALA A 669 10.53 -24.40 26.21
C ALA A 669 11.44 -24.56 24.97
N GLU A 670 11.16 -25.57 24.12
CA GLU A 670 11.91 -25.71 22.87
C GLU A 670 11.64 -24.54 21.91
N LEU A 671 10.39 -24.08 21.78
CA LEU A 671 10.06 -22.91 20.96
C LEU A 671 10.69 -21.62 21.51
N VAL A 672 10.63 -21.40 22.83
CA VAL A 672 11.26 -20.26 23.48
C VAL A 672 12.75 -20.24 23.14
N LYS A 673 13.46 -21.35 23.36
CA LYS A 673 14.89 -21.46 23.05
C LYS A 673 15.23 -21.20 21.57
N LYS A 674 14.35 -21.60 20.64
CA LYS A 674 14.50 -21.31 19.19
C LYS A 674 14.34 -19.83 18.86
N PHE A 675 13.56 -19.09 19.64
CA PHE A 675 13.31 -17.66 19.44
C PHE A 675 13.93 -16.79 20.54
N GLU A 676 14.95 -17.30 21.19
CA GLU A 676 15.91 -16.51 21.93
C GLU A 676 17.00 -15.97 20.98
N SER A 677 17.73 -14.98 21.48
CA SER A 677 18.92 -14.40 20.87
C SER A 677 20.01 -14.25 21.92
N ASP A 678 21.22 -13.87 21.50
CA ASP A 678 22.33 -13.53 22.40
C ASP A 678 21.90 -12.43 23.41
N GLU A 679 22.46 -12.43 24.63
CA GLU A 679 22.04 -11.57 25.76
C GLU A 679 22.03 -10.07 25.41
N ASP A 680 22.88 -9.66 24.47
CA ASP A 680 23.01 -8.27 24.02
C ASP A 680 22.10 -7.89 22.83
N LEU A 681 21.39 -8.83 22.23
CA LEU A 681 20.47 -8.59 21.12
C LEU A 681 19.05 -8.85 21.62
N ARG A 682 18.18 -7.84 21.64
CA ARG A 682 16.76 -8.08 21.93
C ARG A 682 15.96 -8.16 20.63
N LEU A 683 15.18 -9.22 20.48
CA LEU A 683 14.27 -9.38 19.36
C LEU A 683 13.05 -8.46 19.49
N GLY A 684 12.47 -8.09 18.36
CA GLY A 684 11.20 -7.35 18.30
C GLY A 684 10.01 -8.10 18.89
N TYR A 685 10.15 -9.41 19.10
CA TYR A 685 9.15 -10.31 19.66
C TYR A 685 9.77 -11.08 20.83
N ASN A 686 9.14 -11.05 22.00
CA ASN A 686 9.60 -11.78 23.17
C ASN A 686 8.52 -12.77 23.65
N ILE A 687 8.89 -14.05 23.65
CA ILE A 687 8.05 -15.16 24.14
C ILE A 687 8.59 -15.79 25.43
N GLY A 688 9.62 -15.23 26.06
CA GLY A 688 10.22 -15.77 27.29
C GLY A 688 9.25 -15.85 28.47
N PHE A 689 8.24 -14.97 28.51
CA PHE A 689 7.14 -15.05 29.50
C PHE A 689 6.24 -16.29 29.35
N LEU A 690 6.47 -17.13 28.34
CA LEU A 690 5.75 -18.38 28.11
C LEU A 690 6.58 -19.63 28.46
N ASP A 691 7.84 -19.46 28.90
CA ASP A 691 8.70 -20.55 29.32
C ASP A 691 8.32 -21.09 30.70
N GLU A 692 8.53 -22.38 30.94
CA GLU A 692 8.20 -23.03 32.21
C GLU A 692 9.47 -23.52 32.92
N PRO A 693 9.70 -23.16 34.21
CA PRO A 693 8.83 -22.37 35.08
C PRO A 693 8.76 -20.88 34.68
N TYR A 694 7.57 -20.29 34.80
CA TYR A 694 7.32 -18.91 34.36
C TYR A 694 8.26 -17.92 35.05
N PRO A 695 8.96 -17.05 34.28
CA PRO A 695 9.92 -16.10 34.86
C PRO A 695 9.23 -14.97 35.64
N ASP A 696 7.95 -14.72 35.35
CA ASP A 696 7.11 -13.74 36.02
C ASP A 696 5.81 -14.44 36.46
N SER A 697 5.37 -14.19 37.70
CA SER A 697 4.18 -14.85 38.25
C SER A 697 2.87 -14.43 37.56
N PHE A 698 2.89 -13.34 36.81
CA PHE A 698 1.70 -12.70 36.22
C PHE A 698 1.79 -12.57 34.69
N LYS A 699 2.97 -12.26 34.12
CA LYS A 699 3.13 -12.14 32.67
C LYS A 699 3.10 -13.52 32.01
N ARG A 700 2.00 -13.82 31.32
CA ARG A 700 1.80 -15.01 30.47
C ARG A 700 1.43 -14.61 29.05
N THR A 701 2.24 -13.74 28.47
CA THR A 701 1.94 -13.00 27.25
C THR A 701 3.08 -13.14 26.24
N ILE A 702 2.77 -13.01 24.97
CA ILE A 702 3.78 -12.60 23.99
C ILE A 702 3.91 -11.07 24.06
N GLU A 703 5.13 -10.58 23.98
CA GLU A 703 5.44 -9.15 23.98
C GLU A 703 5.96 -8.72 22.60
N PHE A 704 5.39 -7.64 22.08
CA PHE A 704 5.76 -7.03 20.81
C PHE A 704 6.39 -5.67 21.09
N ARG A 705 7.59 -5.44 20.56
CA ARG A 705 8.45 -4.32 20.94
C ARG A 705 8.73 -3.33 19.82
N GLN A 706 8.24 -3.55 18.61
CA GLN A 706 8.78 -2.89 17.39
C GLN A 706 8.27 -1.46 17.14
N HIS A 707 7.14 -1.05 17.73
CA HIS A 707 6.51 0.23 17.38
C HIS A 707 7.14 1.43 18.10
N GLN A 708 7.24 2.56 17.39
CA GLN A 708 7.66 3.83 17.97
C GLN A 708 6.72 4.28 19.09
N SER A 709 7.26 4.92 20.13
CA SER A 709 6.43 5.56 21.14
C SER A 709 5.50 6.60 20.49
N THR A 710 4.24 6.63 20.94
CA THR A 710 3.22 7.56 20.48
C THR A 710 2.15 7.71 21.56
N THR A 711 1.52 8.87 21.60
CA THR A 711 0.34 9.14 22.44
C THR A 711 -0.94 9.26 21.64
N LYS A 712 -0.89 8.97 20.32
CA LYS A 712 -2.04 9.06 19.41
C LYS A 712 -2.87 7.78 19.48
N PRO A 713 -4.13 7.84 19.92
CA PRO A 713 -4.98 6.66 20.07
C PRO A 713 -5.09 5.79 18.82
N GLU A 714 -5.21 6.41 17.65
CA GLU A 714 -5.48 5.73 16.39
C GLU A 714 -4.34 4.77 16.01
N PHE A 715 -3.09 5.19 16.24
CA PHE A 715 -1.91 4.37 15.97
C PHE A 715 -1.81 3.17 16.91
N ILE A 716 -2.09 3.41 18.20
CA ILE A 716 -2.02 2.40 19.25
C ILE A 716 -3.11 1.34 19.01
N GLU A 717 -4.33 1.78 18.67
CA GLU A 717 -5.46 0.89 18.38
C GLU A 717 -5.18 0.02 17.16
N CYS A 718 -4.77 0.62 16.03
CA CYS A 718 -4.48 -0.13 14.82
C CYS A 718 -3.36 -1.14 15.05
N TRP A 719 -2.29 -0.75 15.75
CA TRP A 719 -1.19 -1.67 16.06
C TRP A 719 -1.68 -2.81 16.97
N LEU A 720 -2.41 -2.52 18.05
CA LEU A 720 -2.92 -3.54 18.96
C LEU A 720 -3.86 -4.54 18.25
N SER A 721 -4.77 -4.05 17.40
CA SER A 721 -5.70 -4.88 16.64
C SER A 721 -4.99 -5.92 15.77
N ILE A 722 -3.88 -5.56 15.12
CA ILE A 722 -3.09 -6.47 14.29
C ILE A 722 -2.61 -7.66 15.12
N TYR A 723 -1.95 -7.42 16.24
CA TYR A 723 -1.34 -8.51 17.01
C TYR A 723 -2.36 -9.29 17.83
N CYS A 724 -3.43 -8.65 18.31
CA CYS A 724 -4.58 -9.38 18.86
C CYS A 724 -5.18 -10.32 17.82
N ARG A 725 -5.32 -9.89 16.57
CA ARG A 725 -5.84 -10.73 15.48
C ARG A 725 -4.90 -11.87 15.12
N LEU A 726 -3.58 -11.65 15.10
CA LEU A 726 -2.61 -12.74 14.88
C LEU A 726 -2.75 -13.84 15.94
N VAL A 727 -2.87 -13.45 17.22
CA VAL A 727 -3.10 -14.40 18.32
C VAL A 727 -4.46 -15.10 18.18
N ASP A 728 -5.51 -14.39 17.78
CA ASP A 728 -6.82 -14.99 17.55
C ASP A 728 -6.81 -16.01 16.41
N VAL A 729 -6.20 -15.68 15.28
CA VAL A 729 -6.07 -16.60 14.13
C VAL A 729 -5.29 -17.85 14.55
N ALA A 730 -4.15 -17.69 15.22
CA ALA A 730 -3.37 -18.81 15.72
C ALA A 730 -4.18 -19.72 16.67
N ARG A 731 -5.02 -19.12 17.51
CA ARG A 731 -5.93 -19.83 18.42
C ARG A 731 -7.04 -20.57 17.68
N GLN A 732 -7.63 -19.96 16.65
CA GLN A 732 -8.70 -20.57 15.86
C GLN A 732 -8.20 -21.74 14.99
N THR A 733 -6.95 -21.67 14.54
CA THR A 733 -6.35 -22.71 13.68
C THR A 733 -5.68 -23.83 14.48
N ALA A 734 -5.50 -23.66 15.79
CA ALA A 734 -4.99 -24.71 16.67
C ALA A 734 -6.06 -25.80 16.94
N GLY A 735 -5.76 -27.05 16.60
CA GLY A 735 -6.60 -28.21 16.92
C GLY A 735 -7.75 -28.54 15.95
N ALA A 736 -7.91 -27.77 14.86
CA ALA A 736 -8.88 -28.08 13.80
C ALA A 736 -8.22 -28.94 12.70
N SER A 737 -8.53 -30.24 12.63
CA SER A 737 -7.81 -31.20 11.76
C SER A 737 -7.75 -30.82 10.26
N ASN A 738 -8.76 -30.11 9.75
CA ASN A 738 -8.77 -29.58 8.38
C ASN A 738 -8.28 -28.13 8.29
N GLY A 739 -8.65 -27.29 9.27
CA GLY A 739 -8.25 -25.88 9.33
C GLY A 739 -6.75 -25.69 9.53
N GLU A 740 -6.11 -26.55 10.33
CA GLU A 740 -4.67 -26.54 10.57
C GLU A 740 -3.89 -26.91 9.29
N LYS A 741 -4.41 -27.82 8.47
CA LYS A 741 -3.77 -28.17 7.18
C LYS A 741 -3.84 -27.02 6.19
N VAL A 742 -4.99 -26.36 6.07
CA VAL A 742 -5.17 -25.18 5.21
C VAL A 742 -4.28 -24.04 5.68
N PHE A 743 -4.23 -23.79 6.98
CA PHE A 743 -3.39 -22.77 7.59
C PHE A 743 -1.90 -23.02 7.38
N ARG A 744 -1.41 -24.24 7.66
CA ARG A 744 -0.01 -24.60 7.40
C ARG A 744 0.34 -24.49 5.92
N ARG A 745 -0.59 -24.87 5.03
CA ARG A 745 -0.39 -24.72 3.59
C ARG A 745 -0.30 -23.24 3.19
N PHE A 746 -1.15 -22.40 3.75
CA PHE A 746 -1.11 -20.95 3.56
C PHE A 746 0.26 -20.38 3.97
N LEU A 747 0.80 -20.75 5.13
CA LEU A 747 2.13 -20.29 5.55
C LEU A 747 3.26 -20.79 4.63
N LEU A 748 3.18 -22.03 4.15
CA LEU A 748 4.14 -22.60 3.20
C LEU A 748 4.08 -21.95 1.81
N ASP A 749 2.90 -21.51 1.39
CA ASP A 749 2.72 -20.84 0.09
C ASP A 749 3.24 -19.39 0.12
N HIS A 750 3.41 -18.79 1.31
CA HIS A 750 3.84 -17.39 1.48
C HIS A 750 5.22 -17.22 2.12
N ILE A 751 5.80 -18.27 2.72
CA ILE A 751 7.17 -18.20 3.26
C ILE A 751 8.17 -17.90 2.14
N GLY A 752 9.04 -16.92 2.36
CA GLY A 752 9.95 -16.40 1.32
C GLY A 752 9.31 -15.46 0.29
N GLY A 753 8.01 -15.17 0.38
CA GLY A 753 7.33 -14.21 -0.49
C GLY A 753 7.86 -12.78 -0.32
N SER A 754 8.00 -12.05 -1.42
CA SER A 754 8.39 -10.64 -1.40
C SER A 754 7.24 -9.77 -0.88
N VAL A 755 7.59 -8.70 -0.15
CA VAL A 755 6.64 -7.66 0.25
C VAL A 755 6.02 -6.92 -0.96
N ASP A 756 6.66 -6.98 -2.14
CA ASP A 756 6.13 -6.42 -3.38
C ASP A 756 4.99 -7.27 -3.97
N ASP A 757 5.06 -8.59 -3.78
CA ASP A 757 4.06 -9.53 -4.30
C ASP A 757 2.87 -9.65 -3.32
N PHE A 758 3.18 -9.75 -2.03
CA PHE A 758 2.24 -9.88 -0.92
C PHE A 758 2.67 -8.98 0.24
N GLY A 759 2.23 -7.72 0.20
CA GLY A 759 2.58 -6.68 1.17
C GLY A 759 1.67 -6.64 2.40
N LEU A 760 1.95 -5.71 3.32
CA LEU A 760 1.20 -5.53 4.56
C LEU A 760 -0.31 -5.37 4.34
N VAL A 761 -0.73 -4.54 3.38
CA VAL A 761 -2.16 -4.28 3.09
C VAL A 761 -2.89 -5.57 2.73
N MET A 762 -2.30 -6.40 1.86
CA MET A 762 -2.89 -7.70 1.48
C MET A 762 -2.98 -8.65 2.67
N LEU A 763 -1.93 -8.71 3.50
CA LEU A 763 -1.95 -9.51 4.73
C LEU A 763 -3.07 -9.06 5.68
N LEU A 764 -3.24 -7.75 5.88
CA LEU A 764 -4.27 -7.22 6.76
C LEU A 764 -5.68 -7.52 6.22
N VAL A 765 -5.90 -7.41 4.91
CA VAL A 765 -7.16 -7.81 4.26
C VAL A 765 -7.43 -9.31 4.47
N ASP A 766 -6.44 -10.18 4.25
CA ASP A 766 -6.56 -11.63 4.49
C ASP A 766 -6.84 -11.96 5.97
N LEU A 767 -6.33 -11.13 6.89
CA LEU A 767 -6.64 -11.22 8.31
C LEU A 767 -8.01 -10.63 8.67
N GLY A 768 -8.72 -9.97 7.75
CA GLY A 768 -10.00 -9.29 7.99
C GLY A 768 -9.87 -7.98 8.76
N LEU A 769 -8.73 -7.30 8.65
CA LEU A 769 -8.35 -6.05 9.31
C LEU A 769 -8.43 -4.87 8.34
N MET A 770 -9.63 -4.57 7.86
CA MET A 770 -9.84 -3.58 6.79
C MET A 770 -9.48 -2.15 7.22
N LYS A 771 -9.81 -1.77 8.47
CA LYS A 771 -9.50 -0.44 9.00
C LYS A 771 -8.00 -0.24 9.16
N GLU A 772 -7.30 -1.27 9.64
CA GLU A 772 -5.85 -1.26 9.78
C GLU A 772 -5.18 -1.24 8.41
N ALA A 773 -5.74 -1.95 7.42
CA ALA A 773 -5.26 -1.93 6.04
C ALA A 773 -5.31 -0.52 5.43
N GLU A 774 -6.43 0.18 5.60
CA GLU A 774 -6.60 1.59 5.19
C GLU A 774 -5.63 2.52 5.95
N HIS A 775 -5.54 2.37 7.27
CA HIS A 775 -4.65 3.18 8.08
C HIS A 775 -3.19 3.06 7.65
N TYR A 776 -2.71 1.82 7.47
CA TYR A 776 -1.32 1.58 7.10
C TYR A 776 -1.03 1.82 5.62
N SER A 777 -2.01 1.68 4.71
CA SER A 777 -1.82 2.06 3.29
C SER A 777 -1.52 3.54 3.15
N MET A 778 -2.32 4.40 3.80
CA MET A 778 -2.09 5.85 3.86
C MET A 778 -0.73 6.17 4.50
N GLN A 779 -0.38 5.52 5.62
CA GLN A 779 0.92 5.77 6.26
C GLN A 779 2.11 5.33 5.41
N MET A 780 1.98 4.24 4.66
CA MET A 780 3.02 3.77 3.76
C MET A 780 3.19 4.70 2.57
N ALA A 781 2.10 5.21 2.00
CA ALA A 781 2.13 6.21 0.93
C ALA A 781 2.90 7.49 1.37
N ASN A 782 2.76 7.86 2.64
CA ASN A 782 3.38 9.03 3.24
C ASN A 782 4.81 8.80 3.78
N ARG A 783 5.35 7.57 3.77
CA ARG A 783 6.69 7.26 4.30
C ARG A 783 7.81 7.41 3.27
N TRP A 784 8.80 8.25 3.61
CA TRP A 784 9.97 8.54 2.76
C TRP A 784 11.14 7.58 2.98
N ASP A 785 11.10 6.72 4.00
CA ASP A 785 12.20 5.86 4.46
C ASP A 785 12.07 4.38 4.04
N VAL A 786 10.85 3.90 3.73
CA VAL A 786 10.57 2.52 3.26
C VAL A 786 10.64 2.41 1.72
N ARG A 787 11.32 3.36 1.05
CA ARG A 787 11.55 3.33 -0.41
C ARG A 787 12.60 2.23 -0.67
N PRO A 788 12.34 1.17 -1.45
CA PRO A 788 13.37 0.17 -1.74
C PRO A 788 14.61 0.86 -2.32
N PRO A 789 15.84 0.45 -1.92
CA PRO A 789 17.05 1.03 -2.45
C PRO A 789 17.12 0.75 -3.95
N ARG A 790 17.36 1.80 -4.75
CA ARG A 790 17.54 1.70 -6.19
C ARG A 790 18.67 0.70 -6.48
N ARG A 791 18.38 -0.41 -7.17
CA ARG A 791 19.43 -1.13 -7.90
C ARG A 791 20.00 -0.11 -8.89
N SER A 792 21.22 0.37 -8.62
CA SER A 792 22.02 1.00 -9.65
C SER A 792 22.16 -0.02 -10.78
N MET A 793 21.57 0.26 -11.93
CA MET A 793 22.10 -0.25 -13.17
C MET A 793 23.52 0.32 -13.21
N GLN A 794 24.52 -0.49 -12.87
CA GLN A 794 25.91 -0.14 -13.09
C GLN A 794 26.00 0.19 -14.57
N CYS A 795 26.23 1.47 -14.87
CA CYS A 795 26.80 1.85 -16.15
C CYS A 795 28.08 1.01 -16.28
N LEU A 796 28.13 0.20 -17.32
CA LEU A 796 29.40 -0.28 -17.84
C LEU A 796 30.20 0.98 -18.17
N ASP A 797 31.16 1.30 -17.32
CA ASP A 797 32.17 2.30 -17.59
C ASP A 797 32.86 1.91 -18.90
N SER A 798 32.69 2.76 -19.89
CA SER A 798 33.56 2.82 -21.04
C SER A 798 34.86 3.45 -20.58
N GLY A 799 35.91 2.63 -20.42
CA GLY A 799 37.23 3.12 -20.06
C GLY A 799 38.32 2.05 -20.02
N SER A 800 39.11 1.97 -21.09
CA SER A 800 40.45 1.37 -21.23
C SER A 800 40.59 -0.15 -21.42
N MET A 801 40.37 -0.63 -22.64
CA MET A 801 41.42 -0.93 -23.64
C MET A 801 40.80 -1.27 -25.00
#